data_AF-A0A6N7H7N7-F1
#
_entry.id   AF-A0A6N7H7N7-F1
#
_cell.length_a   1.000
_cell.length_b   1.000
_cell.length_c   1.000
_cell.angle_alpha   90.00
_cell.angle_beta   90.00
_cell.angle_gamma   90.00
#
_symmetry.space_group_name_H-M   'P 1'
#
loop_
_entity.id
_entity.type
_entity.pdbx_description
1 polymer ?
#
loop_
_entity_poly.entity_id
_entity_poly.type
_entity_poly.pdbx_seq_one_letter_code
_entity_poly.pdbx_strand_id
1 'polypeptide(L)'
;MAAGRAATGVSSGRVREAVSPHPVWVFSGHGAQWHGMGRDLLRDEPALGETFDELEEVFATELGISPRQVVCGADLGDVGQIQAMIFAMQVGLARIWRSYGVEPAAIIGHSVGEIAAAVAAGMLDLATAARLVCRRSTLLRRVAGEGAMVLVNLPFEEAAARLAGTADVAAAIAAAPTSTVISGSIPVVDRLIDQWRSEGLVPRRVDSDVAFHSGHMDRLVPDLLAGVADMAAHDGTIPVYTTALDDPRAVAPRGAGYWAANLRNPVRFAQAVAAAAEDGHRVFVEVSTHPVVAHSVLETLAARGVDGVVVPTLRRAQPERETLLSNLGTLHCLGIPVDWSALHPTREPADLPTTAWQHRRYWAETPSTPQGRLSHDVDSHTVLGTHVAVQGTAPVSLWQTRLDDSSRPYPGGHQVLGTEILPAAVVLTTFLAAAGSGGLADVVLRAPVAVTTRRDVQVVRQDGTLRLSSRLADHANDQAWLTHATAAVARTDGAAGRLANILAETLDPDCVMDRLHAIGVVGIGFPWRVLEVGRAPKHLVARVAADPGTVMDTTTWGSLFDAALSAAPIVFPGPPRLRMPGRLRAVVVHGDPPPEALIGIHLVDVRWVRGQANDVDVDVEIADLDGFVVARLSGVGFGVVQQAASHEPAGEAAEPAAAGWLDVPEPELADRVESLVCDVVRAELRLHPDELDAHRPLAEMGVDSLLGESIRHRLARRFHLPLPIGLLWDRPSATSIAAYLCELIVSSRGADQEFPAA
;
A
#
# COMPACT_ATOMS: atom_id res chain seq x y z
N MET A 1 -11.95 5.22 -6.76
CA MET A 1 -12.16 6.03 -5.53
C MET A 1 -11.28 5.56 -4.37
N ALA A 2 -11.35 4.30 -3.91
CA ALA A 2 -10.56 3.80 -2.75
C ALA A 2 -9.02 3.95 -2.88
N ALA A 3 -8.47 3.99 -4.09
CA ALA A 3 -7.04 4.21 -4.32
C ALA A 3 -6.61 5.70 -4.39
N GLY A 4 -7.51 6.65 -4.06
CA GLY A 4 -7.23 8.10 -4.13
C GLY A 4 -6.94 8.64 -5.53
N ARG A 5 -7.10 7.82 -6.58
CA ARG A 5 -6.88 8.21 -7.97
C ARG A 5 -8.08 8.94 -8.53
N ALA A 6 -7.82 10.03 -9.25
CA ALA A 6 -8.80 10.68 -10.10
C ALA A 6 -9.33 9.66 -11.12
N ALA A 7 -10.64 9.65 -11.32
CA ALA A 7 -11.31 8.88 -12.35
C ALA A 7 -12.43 9.74 -12.94
N THR A 8 -12.83 9.45 -14.18
CA THR A 8 -13.96 10.12 -14.82
C THR A 8 -15.21 10.01 -13.93
N GLY A 9 -15.92 11.12 -13.74
CA GLY A 9 -17.11 11.19 -12.89
C GLY A 9 -16.83 11.25 -11.37
N VAL A 10 -15.57 11.26 -10.92
CA VAL A 10 -15.22 11.44 -9.51
C VAL A 10 -14.97 12.91 -9.21
N SER A 11 -15.79 13.48 -8.33
CA SER A 11 -15.61 14.83 -7.80
C SER A 11 -15.03 14.76 -6.38
N SER A 12 -14.12 15.68 -6.06
CA SER A 12 -13.53 15.80 -4.72
C SER A 12 -13.33 17.27 -4.38
N GLY A 13 -13.46 17.62 -3.11
CA GLY A 13 -13.41 18.99 -2.64
C GLY A 13 -13.34 19.05 -1.12
N ARG A 14 -13.10 20.26 -0.60
CA ARG A 14 -13.14 20.55 0.83
C ARG A 14 -14.21 21.61 1.05
N VAL A 15 -15.13 21.34 1.98
CA VAL A 15 -16.09 22.33 2.45
C VAL A 15 -15.32 23.54 2.98
N ARG A 16 -15.58 24.71 2.40
CA ARG A 16 -14.92 25.95 2.79
C ARG A 16 -15.71 26.58 3.95
N GLU A 17 -15.01 26.92 5.03
CA GLU A 17 -15.61 27.66 6.13
C GLU A 17 -16.13 29.02 5.62
N ALA A 18 -17.29 29.45 6.10
CA ALA A 18 -17.94 30.73 5.78
C ALA A 18 -18.49 30.91 4.34
N VAL A 19 -18.74 29.84 3.58
CA VAL A 19 -19.46 29.94 2.29
C VAL A 19 -20.97 29.87 2.54
N SER A 20 -21.72 30.78 1.93
CA SER A 20 -23.20 30.68 1.85
C SER A 20 -23.59 29.27 1.39
N PRO A 21 -24.62 28.63 1.96
CA PRO A 21 -25.02 27.28 1.58
C PRO A 21 -25.48 27.17 0.11
N HIS A 22 -25.59 28.29 -0.61
CA HIS A 22 -26.10 28.36 -1.97
C HIS A 22 -25.10 29.08 -2.90
N PRO A 23 -24.85 28.57 -4.12
CA PRO A 23 -23.95 29.20 -5.09
C PRO A 23 -24.57 30.45 -5.73
N VAL A 24 -23.75 31.27 -6.38
CA VAL A 24 -24.21 32.30 -7.31
C VAL A 24 -24.49 31.67 -8.66
N TRP A 25 -25.68 31.85 -9.22
CA TRP A 25 -25.98 31.38 -10.56
C TRP A 25 -25.61 32.43 -11.59
N VAL A 26 -24.82 32.03 -12.59
CA VAL A 26 -24.35 32.88 -13.67
C VAL A 26 -24.95 32.39 -14.97
N PHE A 27 -25.81 33.21 -15.57
CA PHE A 27 -26.47 32.91 -16.83
C PHE A 27 -25.69 33.51 -18.00
N SER A 28 -25.01 32.65 -18.76
CA SER A 28 -24.15 33.04 -19.88
C SER A 28 -24.94 33.63 -21.05
N GLY A 29 -24.26 34.43 -21.87
CA GLY A 29 -24.85 35.02 -23.08
C GLY A 29 -24.70 34.15 -24.33
N HIS A 30 -24.72 34.83 -25.48
CA HIS A 30 -24.48 34.24 -26.79
C HIS A 30 -23.10 33.56 -26.86
N GLY A 31 -23.01 32.44 -27.59
CA GLY A 31 -21.81 31.63 -27.77
C GLY A 31 -21.84 30.28 -27.04
N ALA A 32 -22.74 30.09 -26.08
CA ALA A 32 -22.91 28.82 -25.37
C ALA A 32 -23.57 27.74 -26.23
N GLN A 33 -24.31 28.14 -27.28
CA GLN A 33 -25.06 27.24 -28.14
C GLN A 33 -24.17 26.25 -28.90
N TRP A 34 -24.71 25.08 -29.22
CA TRP A 34 -24.08 24.08 -30.10
C TRP A 34 -25.10 23.05 -30.59
N HIS A 35 -24.85 22.49 -31.77
CA HIS A 35 -25.73 21.49 -32.38
C HIS A 35 -25.88 20.25 -31.48
N GLY A 36 -27.12 19.94 -31.10
CA GLY A 36 -27.44 18.78 -30.27
C GLY A 36 -27.53 19.05 -28.77
N MET A 37 -27.34 20.31 -28.34
CA MET A 37 -27.53 20.70 -26.93
C MET A 37 -28.95 20.40 -26.44
N GLY A 38 -29.06 19.84 -25.24
CA GLY A 38 -30.31 19.50 -24.55
C GLY A 38 -30.95 18.19 -24.97
N ARG A 39 -30.41 17.45 -25.96
CA ARG A 39 -31.04 16.21 -26.46
C ARG A 39 -31.05 15.09 -25.43
N ASP A 40 -29.95 14.89 -24.73
CA ASP A 40 -29.86 13.84 -23.70
C ASP A 40 -30.70 14.25 -22.49
N LEU A 41 -30.61 15.51 -22.07
CA LEU A 41 -31.42 16.01 -20.96
C LEU A 41 -32.92 15.97 -21.25
N LEU A 42 -33.35 16.20 -22.49
CA LEU A 42 -34.78 16.15 -22.85
C LEU A 42 -35.36 14.74 -22.70
N ARG A 43 -34.51 13.71 -22.86
CA ARG A 43 -34.88 12.31 -22.64
C ARG A 43 -34.87 11.95 -21.16
N ASP A 44 -33.86 12.43 -20.42
CA ASP A 44 -33.52 11.88 -19.12
C ASP A 44 -33.94 12.76 -17.93
N GLU A 45 -34.24 14.05 -18.15
CA GLU A 45 -34.58 15.05 -17.12
C GLU A 45 -35.96 15.68 -17.40
N PRO A 46 -37.02 15.29 -16.64
CA PRO A 46 -38.39 15.76 -16.88
C PRO A 46 -38.56 17.29 -16.87
N ALA A 47 -37.82 17.97 -16.00
CA ALA A 47 -37.89 19.43 -15.84
C ALA A 47 -37.56 20.20 -17.14
N LEU A 48 -36.70 19.68 -18.01
CA LEU A 48 -36.43 20.31 -19.31
C LEU A 48 -37.62 20.11 -20.27
N GLY A 49 -38.22 18.93 -20.26
CA GLY A 49 -39.41 18.63 -21.05
C GLY A 49 -40.59 19.53 -20.70
N GLU A 50 -40.91 19.63 -19.41
CA GLU A 50 -41.97 20.49 -18.89
C GLU A 50 -41.74 21.96 -19.25
N THR A 51 -40.49 22.42 -19.15
CA THR A 51 -40.12 23.79 -19.55
C THR A 51 -40.36 24.03 -21.04
N PHE A 52 -40.04 23.07 -21.90
CA PHE A 52 -40.30 23.22 -23.34
C PHE A 52 -41.79 23.18 -23.66
N ASP A 53 -42.56 22.35 -22.95
CA ASP A 53 -44.00 22.27 -23.12
C ASP A 53 -44.70 23.58 -22.70
N GLU A 54 -44.24 24.22 -21.62
CA GLU A 54 -44.71 25.55 -21.21
C GLU A 54 -44.32 26.68 -22.18
N LEU A 55 -43.21 26.53 -22.90
CA LEU A 55 -42.72 27.54 -23.86
C LEU A 55 -43.28 27.36 -25.28
N GLU A 56 -43.83 26.18 -25.59
CA GLU A 56 -44.26 25.77 -26.93
C GLU A 56 -45.22 26.77 -27.56
N GLU A 57 -46.31 27.13 -26.87
CA GLU A 57 -47.33 28.04 -27.41
C GLU A 57 -46.76 29.43 -27.70
N VAL A 58 -45.93 29.96 -26.81
CA VAL A 58 -45.34 31.30 -26.96
C VAL A 58 -44.34 31.33 -28.10
N PHE A 59 -43.46 30.31 -28.19
CA PHE A 59 -42.45 30.23 -29.24
C PHE A 59 -43.08 29.97 -30.63
N ALA A 60 -44.11 29.13 -30.70
CA ALA A 60 -44.87 28.91 -31.91
C ALA A 60 -45.54 30.20 -32.39
N THR A 61 -46.13 30.97 -31.46
CA THR A 61 -46.82 32.23 -31.80
C THR A 61 -45.85 33.35 -32.20
N GLU A 62 -44.78 33.57 -31.43
CA GLU A 62 -43.91 34.74 -31.59
C GLU A 62 -42.76 34.50 -32.59
N LEU A 63 -42.31 33.26 -32.76
CA LEU A 63 -41.17 32.91 -33.64
C LEU A 63 -41.49 31.85 -34.70
N GLY A 64 -42.63 31.16 -34.61
CA GLY A 64 -42.96 30.07 -35.53
C GLY A 64 -42.13 28.81 -35.32
N ILE A 65 -41.62 28.57 -34.10
CA ILE A 65 -40.75 27.43 -33.80
C ILE A 65 -41.25 26.62 -32.60
N SER A 66 -40.93 25.33 -32.57
CA SER A 66 -41.07 24.48 -31.38
C SER A 66 -39.69 24.26 -30.74
N PRO A 67 -39.49 24.54 -29.44
CA PRO A 67 -38.23 24.26 -28.74
C PRO A 67 -37.75 22.81 -28.92
N ARG A 68 -38.67 21.83 -28.83
CA ARG A 68 -38.34 20.40 -28.99
C ARG A 68 -37.85 20.09 -30.39
N GLN A 69 -38.51 20.64 -31.41
CA GLN A 69 -38.11 20.41 -32.81
C GLN A 69 -36.75 21.04 -33.12
N VAL A 70 -36.46 22.22 -32.57
CA VAL A 70 -35.17 22.90 -32.78
C VAL A 70 -34.03 22.11 -32.13
N VAL A 71 -34.19 21.63 -30.88
CA VAL A 71 -33.18 20.81 -30.20
C VAL A 71 -32.92 19.48 -30.92
N CYS A 72 -33.98 18.82 -31.39
CA CYS A 72 -33.86 17.55 -32.11
C CYS A 72 -33.47 17.70 -33.59
N GLY A 73 -33.57 18.90 -34.15
CA GLY A 73 -33.35 19.21 -35.56
C GLY A 73 -31.87 19.21 -35.98
N ALA A 74 -31.63 19.30 -37.29
CA ALA A 74 -30.29 19.28 -37.89
C ALA A 74 -29.50 20.59 -37.69
N ASP A 75 -30.17 21.70 -37.38
CA ASP A 75 -29.59 23.03 -37.19
C ASP A 75 -30.36 23.80 -36.12
N LEU A 76 -29.67 24.66 -35.36
CA LEU A 76 -30.26 25.55 -34.37
C LEU A 76 -30.88 26.80 -35.01
N GLY A 77 -30.54 27.08 -36.27
CA GLY A 77 -31.10 28.17 -37.04
C GLY A 77 -30.37 29.50 -36.86
N ASP A 78 -31.06 30.60 -37.17
CA ASP A 78 -30.46 31.93 -37.15
C ASP A 78 -30.24 32.50 -35.74
N VAL A 79 -29.58 33.66 -35.64
CA VAL A 79 -29.28 34.35 -34.37
C VAL A 79 -30.51 34.53 -33.48
N GLY A 80 -31.70 34.68 -34.07
CA GLY A 80 -32.94 34.83 -33.34
C GLY A 80 -33.39 33.51 -32.70
N GLN A 81 -33.35 32.40 -33.46
CA GLN A 81 -33.64 31.08 -32.90
C GLN A 81 -32.61 30.70 -31.83
N ILE A 82 -31.33 31.01 -32.06
CA ILE A 82 -30.26 30.76 -31.09
C ILE A 82 -30.51 31.46 -29.76
N GLN A 83 -30.85 32.75 -29.75
CA GLN A 83 -31.10 33.48 -28.49
C GLN A 83 -32.32 32.93 -27.73
N ALA A 84 -33.40 32.61 -28.44
CA ALA A 84 -34.58 31.99 -27.84
C ALA A 84 -34.24 30.63 -27.23
N MET A 85 -33.42 29.82 -27.91
CA MET A 85 -33.00 28.51 -27.40
C MET A 85 -32.00 28.59 -26.25
N ILE A 86 -31.11 29.60 -26.21
CA ILE A 86 -30.27 29.87 -25.03
C ILE A 86 -31.16 30.12 -23.82
N PHE A 87 -32.17 30.99 -23.96
CA PHE A 87 -33.13 31.26 -22.88
C PHE A 87 -33.87 30.00 -22.45
N ALA A 88 -34.47 29.25 -23.39
CA ALA A 88 -35.23 28.04 -23.08
C ALA A 88 -34.37 26.99 -22.35
N MET A 89 -33.15 26.76 -22.84
CA MET A 89 -32.20 25.86 -22.19
C MET A 89 -31.83 26.34 -20.80
N GLN A 90 -31.53 27.63 -20.62
CA GLN A 90 -31.12 28.16 -19.32
C GLN A 90 -32.22 28.10 -18.26
N VAL A 91 -33.49 28.36 -18.64
CA VAL A 91 -34.63 28.17 -17.73
C VAL A 91 -34.76 26.69 -17.35
N GLY A 92 -34.67 25.78 -18.32
CA GLY A 92 -34.74 24.34 -18.07
C GLY A 92 -33.62 23.85 -17.16
N LEU A 93 -32.38 24.27 -17.42
CA LEU A 93 -31.21 23.95 -16.60
C LEU A 93 -31.33 24.50 -15.18
N ALA A 94 -31.85 25.72 -15.01
CA ALA A 94 -32.13 26.28 -13.68
C ALA A 94 -33.17 25.42 -12.93
N ARG A 95 -34.24 24.98 -13.60
CA ARG A 95 -35.24 24.09 -13.00
C ARG A 95 -34.67 22.71 -12.66
N ILE A 96 -33.78 22.16 -13.49
CA ILE A 96 -33.07 20.91 -13.19
C ILE A 96 -32.18 21.06 -11.95
N TRP A 97 -31.44 22.17 -11.80
CA TRP A 97 -30.68 22.42 -10.57
C TRP A 97 -31.59 22.44 -9.33
N ARG A 98 -32.74 23.11 -9.42
CA ARG A 98 -33.73 23.12 -8.33
C ARG A 98 -34.29 21.73 -8.02
N SER A 99 -34.53 20.89 -9.02
CA SER A 99 -35.01 19.52 -8.79
C SER A 99 -34.00 18.64 -8.04
N TYR A 100 -32.71 19.02 -8.06
CA TYR A 100 -31.67 18.42 -7.23
C TYR A 100 -31.41 19.16 -5.91
N GLY A 101 -32.29 20.08 -5.51
CA GLY A 101 -32.18 20.85 -4.27
C GLY A 101 -31.13 21.96 -4.28
N VAL A 102 -30.50 22.23 -5.43
CA VAL A 102 -29.54 23.32 -5.56
C VAL A 102 -30.31 24.61 -5.84
N GLU A 103 -30.28 25.55 -4.91
CA GLU A 103 -30.85 26.89 -5.03
C GLU A 103 -29.76 27.97 -5.10
N PRO A 104 -29.99 29.12 -5.75
CA PRO A 104 -29.02 30.22 -5.80
C PRO A 104 -29.08 31.14 -4.56
N ALA A 105 -27.92 31.60 -4.09
CA ALA A 105 -27.83 32.70 -3.11
C ALA A 105 -27.98 34.07 -3.77
N ALA A 106 -27.50 34.18 -5.01
CA ALA A 106 -27.61 35.37 -5.84
C ALA A 106 -27.50 34.96 -7.32
N ILE A 107 -27.84 35.89 -8.20
CA ILE A 107 -27.88 35.65 -9.65
C ILE A 107 -27.10 36.75 -10.39
N ILE A 108 -26.39 36.35 -11.45
CA ILE A 108 -25.73 37.23 -12.41
C ILE A 108 -26.20 36.84 -13.81
N GLY A 109 -26.70 37.80 -14.58
CA GLY A 109 -27.06 37.61 -15.99
C GLY A 109 -26.04 38.25 -16.91
N HIS A 110 -25.61 37.56 -17.97
CA HIS A 110 -24.72 38.11 -18.99
C HIS A 110 -25.48 38.31 -20.31
N SER A 111 -25.77 39.57 -20.67
CA SER A 111 -26.46 39.94 -21.90
C SER A 111 -27.83 39.23 -22.02
N VAL A 112 -28.07 38.43 -23.06
CA VAL A 112 -29.33 37.68 -23.26
C VAL A 112 -29.63 36.69 -22.13
N GLY A 113 -28.59 36.15 -21.48
CA GLY A 113 -28.76 35.26 -20.32
C GLY A 113 -29.44 35.95 -19.13
N GLU A 114 -29.42 37.28 -19.09
CA GLU A 114 -30.12 38.04 -18.06
C GLU A 114 -31.65 37.89 -18.10
N ILE A 115 -32.22 37.52 -19.25
CA ILE A 115 -33.65 37.23 -19.36
C ILE A 115 -34.01 35.96 -18.58
N ALA A 116 -33.22 34.89 -18.74
CA ALA A 116 -33.41 33.65 -17.97
C ALA A 116 -33.09 33.87 -16.47
N ALA A 117 -32.08 34.68 -16.18
CA ALA A 117 -31.74 35.11 -14.82
C ALA A 117 -32.91 35.81 -14.11
N ALA A 118 -33.63 36.70 -14.82
CA ALA A 118 -34.80 37.40 -14.28
C ALA A 118 -35.96 36.44 -13.97
N VAL A 119 -36.18 35.40 -14.79
CA VAL A 119 -37.15 34.33 -14.48
C VAL A 119 -36.72 33.55 -13.25
N ALA A 120 -35.45 33.14 -13.19
CA ALA A 120 -34.93 32.39 -12.06
C ALA A 120 -35.00 33.18 -10.74
N ALA A 121 -34.87 34.51 -10.79
CA ALA A 121 -35.00 35.41 -9.65
C ALA A 121 -36.46 35.75 -9.27
N GLY A 122 -37.45 35.32 -10.06
CA GLY A 122 -38.87 35.66 -9.86
C GLY A 122 -39.24 37.08 -10.30
N MET A 123 -38.37 37.79 -11.03
CA MET A 123 -38.61 39.16 -11.51
C MET A 123 -39.48 39.21 -12.76
N LEU A 124 -39.56 38.11 -13.51
CA LEU A 124 -40.42 37.95 -14.68
C LEU A 124 -41.07 36.58 -14.69
N ASP A 125 -42.35 36.53 -15.05
CA ASP A 125 -43.04 35.27 -15.34
C ASP A 125 -42.49 34.64 -16.63
N LEU A 126 -42.49 33.30 -16.70
CA LEU A 126 -41.91 32.56 -17.82
C LEU A 126 -42.45 32.99 -19.18
N ALA A 127 -43.78 33.09 -19.32
CA ALA A 127 -44.41 33.49 -20.58
C ALA A 127 -44.05 34.94 -20.99
N THR A 128 -43.91 35.84 -20.03
CA THR A 128 -43.53 37.24 -20.26
C THR A 128 -42.07 37.35 -20.72
N ALA A 129 -41.16 36.64 -20.06
CA ALA A 129 -39.77 36.55 -20.47
C ALA A 129 -39.58 35.84 -21.83
N ALA A 130 -40.39 34.82 -22.12
CA ALA A 130 -40.42 34.15 -23.42
C ALA A 130 -40.80 35.12 -24.55
N ARG A 131 -41.87 35.90 -24.38
CA ARG A 131 -42.23 36.95 -25.36
C ARG A 131 -41.11 37.97 -25.54
N LEU A 132 -40.48 38.42 -24.46
CA LEU A 132 -39.33 39.34 -24.53
C LEU A 132 -38.20 38.77 -25.37
N VAL A 133 -37.73 37.55 -25.08
CA VAL A 133 -36.61 36.97 -25.83
C VAL A 133 -37.00 36.74 -27.28
N CYS A 134 -38.23 36.31 -27.58
CA CYS A 134 -38.70 36.13 -28.95
C CYS A 134 -38.74 37.45 -29.72
N ARG A 135 -39.33 38.50 -29.16
CA ARG A 135 -39.42 39.83 -29.80
C ARG A 135 -38.04 40.45 -30.00
N ARG A 136 -37.17 40.37 -28.98
CA ARG A 136 -35.75 40.77 -29.08
C ARG A 136 -35.04 40.01 -30.19
N SER A 137 -35.22 38.69 -30.24
CA SER A 137 -34.60 37.79 -31.22
C SER A 137 -35.01 38.11 -32.65
N THR A 138 -36.30 38.40 -32.88
CA THR A 138 -36.81 38.81 -34.20
C THR A 138 -36.20 40.13 -34.67
N LEU A 139 -36.03 41.10 -33.77
CA LEU A 139 -35.41 42.39 -34.12
C LEU A 139 -33.93 42.22 -34.50
N LEU A 140 -33.22 41.32 -33.85
CA LEU A 140 -31.80 41.06 -34.13
C LEU A 140 -31.54 40.52 -35.53
N ARG A 141 -32.51 39.87 -36.18
CA ARG A 141 -32.37 39.44 -37.58
C ARG A 141 -32.14 40.60 -38.54
N ARG A 142 -32.57 41.82 -38.19
CA ARG A 142 -32.37 43.02 -39.03
C ARG A 142 -30.92 43.51 -39.02
N VAL A 143 -30.12 43.09 -38.04
CA VAL A 143 -28.70 43.45 -37.84
C VAL A 143 -27.73 42.29 -38.04
N ALA A 144 -28.23 41.09 -38.31
CA ALA A 144 -27.42 39.93 -38.60
C ALA A 144 -26.55 40.15 -39.84
N GLY A 145 -25.29 39.72 -39.77
CA GLY A 145 -24.29 39.89 -40.83
C GLY A 145 -23.64 41.27 -40.95
N GLU A 146 -24.07 42.28 -40.18
CA GLU A 146 -23.54 43.64 -40.29
C GLU A 146 -22.45 43.98 -39.26
N GLY A 147 -22.25 43.11 -38.25
CA GLY A 147 -21.38 43.40 -37.11
C GLY A 147 -20.38 42.30 -36.80
N ALA A 148 -19.38 42.64 -36.00
CA ALA A 148 -18.42 41.70 -35.45
C ALA A 148 -18.11 42.06 -33.99
N MET A 149 -17.74 41.04 -33.22
CA MET A 149 -17.28 41.19 -31.85
C MET A 149 -15.91 40.53 -31.67
N VAL A 150 -15.04 41.18 -30.89
CA VAL A 150 -13.66 40.72 -30.66
C VAL A 150 -13.29 40.89 -29.19
N LEU A 151 -12.83 39.79 -28.59
CA LEU A 151 -12.21 39.80 -27.27
C LEU A 151 -10.75 40.25 -27.39
N VAL A 152 -10.34 41.23 -26.59
CA VAL A 152 -8.98 41.73 -26.48
C VAL A 152 -8.53 41.73 -25.01
N ASN A 153 -7.26 41.45 -24.78
CA ASN A 153 -6.63 41.46 -23.47
C ASN A 153 -6.27 42.90 -23.02
N LEU A 154 -7.29 43.73 -22.82
CA LEU A 154 -7.18 45.08 -22.27
C LEU A 154 -8.24 45.31 -21.18
N PRO A 155 -7.93 46.09 -20.14
CA PRO A 155 -8.94 46.62 -19.22
C PRO A 155 -10.01 47.43 -19.97
N PHE A 156 -11.25 47.39 -19.49
CA PHE A 156 -12.39 48.02 -20.17
C PHE A 156 -12.19 49.51 -20.42
N GLU A 157 -11.74 50.26 -19.41
CA GLU A 157 -11.50 51.71 -19.52
C GLU A 157 -10.39 52.04 -20.52
N GLU A 158 -9.36 51.19 -20.62
CA GLU A 158 -8.29 51.37 -21.59
C GLU A 158 -8.77 51.09 -23.02
N ALA A 159 -9.54 50.01 -23.21
CA ALA A 159 -10.16 49.71 -24.50
C ALA A 159 -11.12 50.82 -24.91
N ALA A 160 -11.97 51.31 -24.00
CA ALA A 160 -12.89 52.42 -24.26
C ALA A 160 -12.14 53.71 -24.63
N ALA A 161 -11.05 54.05 -23.93
CA ALA A 161 -10.22 55.21 -24.24
C ALA A 161 -9.53 55.09 -25.62
N ARG A 162 -9.03 53.91 -25.98
CA ARG A 162 -8.41 53.65 -27.29
C ARG A 162 -9.40 53.71 -28.44
N LEU A 163 -10.66 53.36 -28.19
CA LEU A 163 -11.75 53.45 -29.17
C LEU A 163 -12.36 54.85 -29.24
N ALA A 164 -12.07 55.74 -28.28
CA ALA A 164 -12.62 57.09 -28.26
C ALA A 164 -12.29 57.84 -29.56
N GLY A 165 -13.33 58.32 -30.25
CA GLY A 165 -13.19 58.99 -31.55
C GLY A 165 -13.20 58.06 -32.77
N THR A 166 -13.25 56.75 -32.59
CA THR A 166 -13.48 55.79 -33.68
C THR A 166 -14.97 55.56 -33.86
N ALA A 167 -15.51 55.86 -35.05
CA ALA A 167 -16.92 55.62 -35.36
C ALA A 167 -17.22 54.12 -35.54
N ASP A 168 -18.48 53.73 -35.32
CA ASP A 168 -19.01 52.38 -35.55
C ASP A 168 -18.30 51.23 -34.82
N VAL A 169 -17.77 51.52 -33.62
CA VAL A 169 -17.21 50.53 -32.68
C VAL A 169 -17.35 51.03 -31.24
N ALA A 170 -17.54 50.10 -30.30
CA ALA A 170 -17.61 50.39 -28.88
C ALA A 170 -16.96 49.28 -28.04
N ALA A 171 -16.50 49.63 -26.84
CA ALA A 171 -16.24 48.66 -25.79
C ALA A 171 -17.59 48.15 -25.27
N ALA A 172 -17.88 46.87 -25.52
CA ALA A 172 -19.20 46.28 -25.38
C ALA A 172 -19.36 45.41 -24.13
N ILE A 173 -18.31 44.73 -23.69
CA ILE A 173 -18.37 43.85 -22.52
C ILE A 173 -17.10 44.05 -21.70
N ALA A 174 -17.25 44.53 -20.47
CA ALA A 174 -16.22 44.44 -19.43
C ALA A 174 -16.21 43.00 -18.92
N ALA A 175 -15.55 42.11 -19.67
CA ALA A 175 -15.63 40.67 -19.42
C ALA A 175 -14.85 40.29 -18.15
N ALA A 176 -13.64 40.79 -17.98
CA ALA A 176 -12.81 40.57 -16.80
C ALA A 176 -11.83 41.75 -16.61
N PRO A 177 -11.06 41.82 -15.51
CA PRO A 177 -10.18 42.96 -15.22
C PRO A 177 -9.19 43.30 -16.34
N THR A 178 -8.72 42.29 -17.08
CA THR A 178 -7.77 42.44 -18.18
C THR A 178 -8.34 42.00 -19.53
N SER A 179 -9.65 41.79 -19.62
CA SER A 179 -10.31 41.24 -20.81
C SER A 179 -11.57 42.04 -21.17
N THR A 180 -11.61 42.56 -22.40
CA THR A 180 -12.72 43.37 -22.91
C THR A 180 -13.19 42.84 -24.26
N VAL A 181 -14.50 42.78 -24.48
CA VAL A 181 -15.05 42.54 -25.83
C VAL A 181 -15.42 43.88 -26.45
N ILE A 182 -14.87 44.14 -27.63
CA ILE A 182 -15.27 45.26 -28.49
C ILE A 182 -16.26 44.79 -29.54
N SER A 183 -17.11 45.70 -29.99
CA SER A 183 -18.24 45.39 -30.88
C SER A 183 -18.45 46.53 -31.86
N GLY A 184 -18.57 46.23 -33.14
CA GLY A 184 -18.72 47.25 -34.18
C GLY A 184 -18.89 46.67 -35.58
N SER A 185 -18.81 47.53 -36.59
CA SER A 185 -18.89 47.11 -37.99
C SER A 185 -17.68 46.26 -38.38
N ILE A 186 -17.91 45.26 -39.24
CA ILE A 186 -16.87 44.30 -39.66
C ILE A 186 -15.58 45.00 -40.14
N PRO A 187 -15.62 46.00 -41.04
CA PRO A 187 -14.40 46.63 -41.55
C PRO A 187 -13.63 47.42 -40.49
N VAL A 188 -14.33 48.03 -39.52
CA VAL A 188 -13.70 48.78 -38.43
C VAL A 188 -13.01 47.82 -37.48
N VAL A 189 -13.71 46.75 -37.09
CA VAL A 189 -13.18 45.70 -36.22
C VAL A 189 -11.95 45.02 -36.85
N ASP A 190 -11.97 44.72 -38.15
CA ASP A 190 -10.82 44.11 -38.82
C ASP A 190 -9.57 44.99 -38.82
N ARG A 191 -9.74 46.30 -39.08
CA ARG A 191 -8.61 47.25 -38.98
C ARG A 191 -8.04 47.31 -37.57
N LEU A 192 -8.89 47.29 -36.54
CA LEU A 192 -8.46 47.29 -35.14
C LEU A 192 -7.75 45.98 -34.77
N ILE A 193 -8.19 44.83 -35.29
CA ILE A 193 -7.50 43.56 -35.10
C ILE A 193 -6.07 43.66 -35.65
N ASP A 194 -5.91 44.13 -36.88
CA ASP A 194 -4.59 44.24 -37.52
C ASP A 194 -3.69 45.25 -36.80
N GLN A 195 -4.25 46.41 -36.44
CA GLN A 195 -3.55 47.43 -35.66
C GLN A 195 -3.07 46.87 -34.32
N TRP A 196 -3.96 46.29 -33.52
CA TRP A 196 -3.61 45.81 -32.18
C TRP A 196 -2.68 44.60 -32.21
N ARG A 197 -2.74 43.76 -33.26
CA ARG A 197 -1.72 42.73 -33.49
C ARG A 197 -0.34 43.32 -33.73
N SER A 198 -0.25 44.42 -34.48
CA SER A 198 1.02 45.12 -34.69
C SER A 198 1.58 45.76 -33.40
N GLU A 199 0.70 46.07 -32.45
CA GLU A 199 1.04 46.55 -31.10
C GLU A 199 1.34 45.42 -30.11
N GLY A 200 1.28 44.15 -30.54
CA GLY A 200 1.59 42.98 -29.72
C GLY A 200 0.42 42.41 -28.90
N LEU A 201 -0.81 42.90 -29.10
CA LEU A 201 -2.01 42.35 -28.48
C LEU A 201 -2.50 41.11 -29.25
N VAL A 202 -3.35 40.30 -28.61
CA VAL A 202 -3.92 39.06 -29.21
C VAL A 202 -5.45 39.15 -29.29
N PRO A 203 -6.02 39.90 -30.26
CA PRO A 203 -7.46 39.95 -30.47
C PRO A 203 -8.00 38.60 -30.96
N ARG A 204 -9.11 38.14 -30.37
CA ARG A 204 -9.81 36.90 -30.74
C ARG A 204 -11.25 37.22 -31.14
N ARG A 205 -11.66 36.83 -32.35
CA ARG A 205 -13.04 36.98 -32.79
C ARG A 205 -13.98 36.12 -31.92
N VAL A 206 -15.12 36.70 -31.58
CA VAL A 206 -16.26 36.01 -30.97
C VAL A 206 -17.16 35.54 -32.10
N ASP A 207 -17.72 34.34 -31.95
CA ASP A 207 -18.65 33.75 -32.92
C ASP A 207 -20.01 34.46 -32.86
N SER A 208 -20.08 35.63 -33.50
CA SER A 208 -21.24 36.50 -33.61
C SER A 208 -21.11 37.37 -34.85
N ASP A 209 -22.17 37.43 -35.66
CA ASP A 209 -22.32 38.29 -36.84
C ASP A 209 -23.10 39.58 -36.53
N VAL A 210 -23.42 39.79 -35.26
CA VAL A 210 -24.09 40.98 -34.72
C VAL A 210 -23.16 41.73 -33.77
N ALA A 211 -23.14 43.06 -33.90
CA ALA A 211 -22.42 43.97 -33.01
C ALA A 211 -23.26 44.33 -31.77
N PHE A 212 -23.47 43.38 -30.86
CA PHE A 212 -24.23 43.60 -29.60
C PHE A 212 -23.61 44.70 -28.73
N HIS A 213 -24.42 45.37 -27.90
CA HIS A 213 -23.96 46.37 -26.92
C HIS A 213 -23.17 47.53 -27.54
N SER A 214 -23.59 47.96 -28.74
CA SER A 214 -22.98 49.04 -29.50
C SER A 214 -24.05 49.93 -30.13
N GLY A 215 -23.62 51.02 -30.79
CA GLY A 215 -24.51 51.90 -31.56
C GLY A 215 -25.33 51.18 -32.63
N HIS A 216 -24.91 49.99 -33.09
CA HIS A 216 -25.69 49.19 -34.04
C HIS A 216 -27.07 48.80 -33.49
N MET A 217 -27.25 48.75 -32.17
CA MET A 217 -28.53 48.42 -31.54
C MET A 217 -29.50 49.61 -31.51
N ASP A 218 -29.05 50.85 -31.76
CA ASP A 218 -29.89 52.06 -31.67
C ASP A 218 -31.10 51.99 -32.60
N ARG A 219 -30.96 51.36 -33.78
CA ARG A 219 -32.09 51.17 -34.72
C ARG A 219 -33.14 50.15 -34.25
N LEU A 220 -32.80 49.31 -33.26
CA LEU A 220 -33.70 48.29 -32.73
C LEU A 220 -34.37 48.72 -31.42
N VAL A 221 -33.76 49.66 -30.68
CA VAL A 221 -34.23 50.11 -29.36
C VAL A 221 -35.68 50.62 -29.37
N PRO A 222 -36.13 51.50 -30.31
CA PRO A 222 -37.51 51.98 -30.33
C PRO A 222 -38.53 50.85 -30.50
N ASP A 223 -38.25 49.91 -31.41
CA ASP A 223 -39.14 48.79 -31.69
C ASP A 223 -39.16 47.78 -30.53
N LEU A 224 -38.02 47.57 -29.85
CA LEU A 224 -37.99 46.76 -28.64
C LEU A 224 -38.83 47.42 -27.53
N LEU A 225 -38.63 48.71 -27.26
CA LEU A 225 -39.40 49.45 -26.24
C LEU A 225 -40.90 49.34 -26.47
N ALA A 226 -41.36 49.56 -27.71
CA ALA A 226 -42.77 49.42 -28.06
C ALA A 226 -43.24 47.97 -27.93
N GLY A 227 -42.43 47.02 -28.41
CA GLY A 227 -42.73 45.59 -28.39
C GLY A 227 -42.76 44.97 -27.00
N VAL A 228 -42.30 45.65 -25.95
CA VAL A 228 -42.30 45.12 -24.58
C VAL A 228 -42.93 46.07 -23.55
N ALA A 229 -43.69 47.06 -24.02
CA ALA A 229 -44.32 48.06 -23.17
C ALA A 229 -45.40 47.49 -22.22
N ASP A 230 -46.00 46.36 -22.60
CA ASP A 230 -47.05 45.66 -21.84
C ASP A 230 -46.51 44.67 -20.80
N MET A 231 -45.18 44.52 -20.70
CA MET A 231 -44.57 43.57 -19.76
C MET A 231 -44.72 44.03 -18.31
N ALA A 232 -45.27 43.15 -17.48
CA ALA A 232 -45.22 43.27 -16.03
C ALA A 232 -43.89 42.70 -15.50
N ALA A 233 -43.21 43.47 -14.66
CA ALA A 233 -42.05 43.03 -13.89
C ALA A 233 -42.42 43.01 -12.40
N HIS A 234 -41.84 42.05 -11.68
CA HIS A 234 -42.08 41.83 -10.26
C HIS A 234 -40.80 42.06 -9.45
N ASP A 235 -40.96 42.24 -8.14
CA ASP A 235 -39.83 42.22 -7.22
C ASP A 235 -39.29 40.80 -7.10
N GLY A 236 -37.97 40.64 -7.30
CA GLY A 236 -37.32 39.34 -7.23
C GLY A 236 -37.16 38.85 -5.78
N THR A 237 -37.17 37.53 -5.61
CA THR A 237 -36.95 36.87 -4.30
C THR A 237 -35.48 36.54 -4.03
N ILE A 238 -34.64 36.60 -5.07
CA ILE A 238 -33.21 36.30 -5.02
C ILE A 238 -32.42 37.57 -5.39
N PRO A 239 -31.36 37.93 -4.65
CA PRO A 239 -30.47 39.04 -5.02
C PRO A 239 -29.90 38.90 -6.44
N VAL A 240 -29.92 39.98 -7.21
CA VAL A 240 -29.40 40.01 -8.59
C VAL A 240 -28.31 41.06 -8.69
N TYR A 241 -27.12 40.65 -9.15
CA TYR A 241 -26.10 41.58 -9.61
C TYR A 241 -26.32 41.87 -11.08
N THR A 242 -26.78 43.08 -11.39
CA THR A 242 -27.04 43.50 -12.76
C THR A 242 -25.73 43.74 -13.50
N THR A 243 -25.70 43.41 -14.79
CA THR A 243 -24.61 43.76 -15.69
C THR A 243 -24.99 44.86 -16.67
N ALA A 244 -26.23 45.33 -16.65
CA ALA A 244 -26.75 46.33 -17.58
C ALA A 244 -26.72 47.77 -17.02
N LEU A 245 -26.59 47.92 -15.70
CA LEU A 245 -26.53 49.22 -15.01
C LEU A 245 -25.12 49.49 -14.46
N ASP A 246 -24.82 50.77 -14.19
CA ASP A 246 -23.51 51.19 -13.69
C ASP A 246 -23.21 50.65 -12.28
N ASP A 247 -24.20 50.65 -11.39
CA ASP A 247 -24.10 50.01 -10.08
C ASP A 247 -24.57 48.55 -10.18
N PRO A 248 -23.68 47.55 -9.97
CA PRO A 248 -24.05 46.14 -10.05
C PRO A 248 -25.06 45.72 -8.98
N ARG A 249 -25.23 46.47 -7.89
CA ARG A 249 -26.20 46.19 -6.81
C ARG A 249 -27.50 46.98 -6.95
N ALA A 250 -27.68 47.72 -8.06
CA ALA A 250 -28.86 48.53 -8.27
C ALA A 250 -30.14 47.68 -8.34
N VAL A 251 -31.11 48.04 -7.49
CA VAL A 251 -32.47 47.49 -7.52
C VAL A 251 -33.29 48.35 -8.48
N ALA A 252 -33.59 47.81 -9.67
CA ALA A 252 -34.36 48.50 -10.70
C ALA A 252 -35.41 47.56 -11.32
N PRO A 253 -36.64 48.03 -11.60
CA PRO A 253 -37.67 47.22 -12.24
C PRO A 253 -37.20 46.66 -13.59
N ARG A 254 -37.46 45.38 -13.87
CA ARG A 254 -37.10 44.70 -15.13
C ARG A 254 -38.12 44.96 -16.25
N GLY A 255 -38.48 46.24 -16.44
CA GLY A 255 -39.42 46.69 -17.47
C GLY A 255 -38.77 47.03 -18.82
N ALA A 256 -39.54 47.58 -19.75
CA ALA A 256 -39.10 47.87 -21.12
C ALA A 256 -37.80 48.69 -21.22
N GLY A 257 -37.68 49.77 -20.43
CA GLY A 257 -36.48 50.61 -20.41
C GLY A 257 -35.23 49.86 -19.97
N TYR A 258 -35.36 48.91 -19.05
CA TYR A 258 -34.26 48.06 -18.61
C TYR A 258 -33.77 47.15 -19.73
N TRP A 259 -34.69 46.50 -20.46
CA TRP A 259 -34.33 45.56 -21.52
C TRP A 259 -33.77 46.26 -22.76
N ALA A 260 -34.23 47.48 -23.06
CA ALA A 260 -33.59 48.33 -24.05
C ALA A 260 -32.14 48.68 -23.65
N ALA A 261 -31.91 49.05 -22.38
CA ALA A 261 -30.56 49.28 -21.85
C ALA A 261 -29.71 48.01 -21.90
N ASN A 262 -30.21 46.85 -21.49
CA ASN A 262 -29.51 45.56 -21.56
C ASN A 262 -29.14 45.15 -23.00
N LEU A 263 -29.91 45.56 -24.01
CA LEU A 263 -29.57 45.30 -25.41
C LEU A 263 -28.46 46.24 -25.91
N ARG A 264 -28.48 47.50 -25.47
CA ARG A 264 -27.72 48.60 -26.07
C ARG A 264 -26.46 49.02 -25.32
N ASN A 265 -26.48 48.98 -23.99
CA ASN A 265 -25.40 49.49 -23.15
C ASN A 265 -24.35 48.41 -22.90
N PRO A 266 -23.11 48.79 -22.53
CA PRO A 266 -22.06 47.83 -22.24
C PRO A 266 -22.43 46.88 -21.10
N VAL A 267 -22.05 45.61 -21.24
CA VAL A 267 -22.21 44.59 -20.20
C VAL A 267 -21.06 44.69 -19.19
N ARG A 268 -21.40 45.04 -17.95
CA ARG A 268 -20.48 45.23 -16.82
C ARG A 268 -20.28 43.94 -16.00
N PHE A 269 -19.85 42.87 -16.67
CA PHE A 269 -19.76 41.54 -16.06
C PHE A 269 -18.70 41.45 -14.95
N ALA A 270 -17.50 41.99 -15.19
CA ALA A 270 -16.44 42.03 -14.21
C ALA A 270 -16.86 42.76 -12.92
N GLN A 271 -17.63 43.85 -13.05
CA GLN A 271 -18.16 44.61 -11.91
C GLN A 271 -19.18 43.79 -11.11
N ALA A 272 -20.09 43.09 -11.78
CA ALA A 272 -21.08 42.23 -11.12
C ALA A 272 -20.43 41.06 -10.36
N VAL A 273 -19.43 40.40 -10.97
CA VAL A 273 -18.68 39.32 -10.30
C VAL A 273 -17.87 39.87 -9.12
N ALA A 274 -17.22 41.03 -9.29
CA ALA A 274 -16.48 41.69 -8.21
C ALA A 274 -17.39 42.04 -7.03
N ALA A 275 -18.60 42.55 -7.29
CA ALA A 275 -19.59 42.86 -6.28
C ALA A 275 -20.05 41.59 -5.53
N ALA A 276 -20.35 40.51 -6.25
CA ALA A 276 -20.68 39.23 -5.61
C ALA A 276 -19.54 38.70 -4.73
N ALA A 277 -18.29 38.84 -5.18
CA ALA A 277 -17.12 38.43 -4.41
C ALA A 277 -16.91 39.28 -3.15
N GLU A 278 -17.12 40.59 -3.24
CA GLU A 278 -17.12 41.53 -2.10
C GLU A 278 -18.16 41.16 -1.04
N ASP A 279 -19.34 40.73 -1.48
CA ASP A 279 -20.45 40.34 -0.61
C ASP A 279 -20.28 38.91 -0.03
N GLY A 280 -19.13 38.28 -0.26
CA GLY A 280 -18.76 37.01 0.37
C GLY A 280 -19.02 35.76 -0.47
N HIS A 281 -19.53 35.89 -1.70
CA HIS A 281 -19.76 34.72 -2.54
C HIS A 281 -18.45 34.11 -3.06
N ARG A 282 -18.36 32.77 -3.05
CA ARG A 282 -17.16 32.01 -3.45
C ARG A 282 -17.41 30.89 -4.46
N VAL A 283 -18.65 30.41 -4.56
CA VAL A 283 -19.05 29.33 -5.46
C VAL A 283 -20.01 29.88 -6.48
N PHE A 284 -19.69 29.68 -7.76
CA PHE A 284 -20.48 30.14 -8.89
C PHE A 284 -20.88 28.92 -9.74
N VAL A 285 -22.13 28.86 -10.18
CA VAL A 285 -22.62 27.86 -11.13
C VAL A 285 -22.92 28.57 -12.43
N GLU A 286 -22.24 28.19 -13.50
CA GLU A 286 -22.55 28.71 -14.83
C GLU A 286 -23.70 27.90 -15.43
N VAL A 287 -24.90 28.50 -15.45
CA VAL A 287 -26.14 27.93 -15.99
C VAL A 287 -26.15 28.15 -17.50
N SER A 288 -25.58 27.19 -18.22
CA SER A 288 -25.45 27.23 -19.67
C SER A 288 -25.22 25.86 -20.29
N THR A 289 -25.40 25.78 -21.60
CA THR A 289 -25.13 24.57 -22.40
C THR A 289 -23.63 24.37 -22.71
N HIS A 290 -22.81 25.38 -22.42
CA HIS A 290 -21.34 25.34 -22.47
C HIS A 290 -20.77 26.55 -21.69
N PRO A 291 -19.70 26.39 -20.88
CA PRO A 291 -19.10 27.51 -20.18
C PRO A 291 -18.45 28.50 -21.13
N VAL A 292 -18.95 29.73 -21.12
CA VAL A 292 -18.45 30.90 -21.87
C VAL A 292 -17.79 31.89 -20.91
N VAL A 293 -18.35 32.08 -19.71
CA VAL A 293 -17.92 33.14 -18.78
C VAL A 293 -17.14 32.63 -17.56
N ALA A 294 -16.98 31.31 -17.40
CA ALA A 294 -16.23 30.73 -16.28
C ALA A 294 -14.81 31.29 -16.14
N HIS A 295 -14.10 31.46 -17.25
CA HIS A 295 -12.76 32.06 -17.22
C HIS A 295 -12.78 33.51 -16.72
N SER A 296 -13.75 34.30 -17.18
CA SER A 296 -13.94 35.69 -16.77
C SER A 296 -14.25 35.82 -15.28
N VAL A 297 -15.06 34.92 -14.73
CA VAL A 297 -15.34 34.86 -13.29
C VAL A 297 -14.06 34.56 -12.52
N LEU A 298 -13.31 33.53 -12.90
CA LEU A 298 -12.06 33.14 -12.24
C LEU A 298 -11.00 34.24 -12.31
N GLU A 299 -10.82 34.90 -13.46
CA GLU A 299 -9.90 36.03 -13.63
C GLU A 299 -10.28 37.19 -12.69
N THR A 300 -11.57 37.51 -12.60
CA THR A 300 -12.08 38.57 -11.72
C THR A 300 -11.84 38.26 -10.25
N LEU A 301 -12.06 37.02 -9.82
CA LEU A 301 -11.80 36.57 -8.44
C LEU A 301 -10.31 36.62 -8.12
N ALA A 302 -9.46 36.12 -9.03
CA ALA A 302 -8.01 36.10 -8.87
C ALA A 302 -7.41 37.51 -8.74
N ALA A 303 -7.86 38.46 -9.56
CA ALA A 303 -7.42 39.85 -9.48
C ALA A 303 -7.71 40.52 -8.13
N ARG A 304 -8.67 39.98 -7.37
CA ARG A 304 -9.05 40.45 -6.04
C ARG A 304 -8.43 39.63 -4.90
N GLY A 305 -7.57 38.67 -5.22
CA GLY A 305 -7.01 37.74 -4.23
C GLY A 305 -8.07 36.85 -3.57
N VAL A 306 -9.22 36.66 -4.23
CA VAL A 306 -10.30 35.81 -3.73
C VAL A 306 -10.17 34.44 -4.38
N ASP A 307 -10.00 33.41 -3.56
CA ASP A 307 -10.10 32.03 -4.00
C ASP A 307 -11.59 31.66 -4.15
N GLY A 308 -12.03 31.28 -5.35
CA GLY A 308 -13.39 30.83 -5.63
C GLY A 308 -13.45 29.79 -6.74
N VAL A 309 -14.60 29.15 -6.87
CA VAL A 309 -14.81 28.02 -7.79
C VAL A 309 -15.97 28.33 -8.73
N VAL A 310 -15.80 27.97 -10.01
CA VAL A 310 -16.87 28.01 -11.00
C VAL A 310 -17.17 26.60 -11.47
N VAL A 311 -18.43 26.18 -11.32
CA VAL A 311 -18.94 24.88 -11.75
C VAL A 311 -19.79 25.09 -12.99
N PRO A 312 -19.39 24.58 -14.17
CA PRO A 312 -20.24 24.64 -15.35
C PRO A 312 -21.44 23.70 -15.20
N THR A 313 -22.56 23.99 -15.88
CA THR A 313 -23.67 23.03 -15.94
C THR A 313 -23.39 21.93 -16.95
N LEU A 314 -23.12 22.31 -18.21
CA LEU A 314 -22.84 21.39 -19.31
C LEU A 314 -21.53 21.75 -20.03
N ARG A 315 -21.05 20.84 -20.90
CA ARG A 315 -19.96 21.10 -21.84
C ARG A 315 -20.35 20.60 -23.22
N ARG A 316 -20.04 21.40 -24.24
CA ARG A 316 -20.26 21.08 -25.65
C ARG A 316 -19.70 19.69 -26.00
N ALA A 317 -20.50 18.90 -26.70
CA ALA A 317 -20.15 17.58 -27.21
C ALA A 317 -19.65 16.58 -26.14
N GLN A 318 -20.16 16.70 -24.91
CA GLN A 318 -19.98 15.73 -23.83
C GLN A 318 -21.33 15.13 -23.43
N PRO A 319 -21.38 13.92 -22.85
CA PRO A 319 -22.63 13.34 -22.36
C PRO A 319 -23.28 14.25 -21.32
N GLU A 320 -24.47 14.77 -21.61
CA GLU A 320 -25.01 15.94 -20.90
C GLU A 320 -25.36 15.61 -19.45
N ARG A 321 -26.09 14.51 -19.26
CA ARG A 321 -26.51 14.06 -17.92
C ARG A 321 -25.33 13.65 -17.05
N GLU A 322 -24.34 12.95 -17.61
CA GLU A 322 -23.12 12.59 -16.87
C GLU A 322 -22.35 13.85 -16.46
N THR A 323 -22.22 14.83 -17.36
CA THR A 323 -21.58 16.11 -17.07
C THR A 323 -22.32 16.85 -15.95
N LEU A 324 -23.64 16.95 -16.04
CA LEU A 324 -24.48 17.58 -15.02
C LEU A 324 -24.31 16.90 -13.65
N LEU A 325 -24.41 15.56 -13.59
CA LEU A 325 -24.29 14.80 -12.34
C LEU A 325 -22.88 14.86 -11.74
N SER A 326 -21.84 14.90 -12.58
CA SER A 326 -20.47 15.11 -12.11
C SER A 326 -20.32 16.51 -11.50
N ASN A 327 -20.93 17.52 -12.09
CA ASN A 327 -20.94 18.89 -11.55
C ASN A 327 -21.81 19.01 -10.28
N LEU A 328 -22.91 18.26 -10.17
CA LEU A 328 -23.70 18.12 -8.94
C LEU A 328 -22.85 17.52 -7.81
N GLY A 329 -22.07 16.47 -8.11
CA GLY A 329 -21.09 15.91 -7.18
C GLY A 329 -20.00 16.91 -6.76
N THR A 330 -19.56 17.79 -7.67
CA THR A 330 -18.63 18.89 -7.35
C THR A 330 -19.26 19.88 -6.38
N LEU A 331 -20.51 20.29 -6.58
CA LEU A 331 -21.22 21.17 -5.66
C LEU A 331 -21.40 20.54 -4.27
N HIS A 332 -21.75 19.26 -4.21
CA HIS A 332 -21.80 18.51 -2.96
C HIS A 332 -20.46 18.53 -2.23
N CYS A 333 -19.34 18.29 -2.93
CA CYS A 333 -18.00 18.35 -2.35
C CYS A 333 -17.57 19.75 -1.87
N LEU A 334 -18.21 20.80 -2.38
CA LEU A 334 -18.03 22.18 -1.92
C LEU A 334 -18.93 22.53 -0.72
N GLY A 335 -19.80 21.61 -0.29
CA GLY A 335 -20.72 21.78 0.84
C GLY A 335 -22.08 22.37 0.46
N ILE A 336 -22.41 22.45 -0.83
CA ILE A 336 -23.75 22.85 -1.28
C ILE A 336 -24.72 21.69 -1.01
N PRO A 337 -25.88 21.94 -0.35
CA PRO A 337 -26.91 20.92 -0.17
C PRO A 337 -27.38 20.36 -1.51
N VAL A 338 -27.49 19.03 -1.58
CA VAL A 338 -28.03 18.31 -2.73
C VAL A 338 -29.12 17.37 -2.21
N ASP A 339 -30.26 17.38 -2.88
CA ASP A 339 -31.34 16.44 -2.63
C ASP A 339 -31.09 15.13 -3.40
N TRP A 340 -30.48 14.17 -2.71
CA TRP A 340 -30.20 12.85 -3.28
C TRP A 340 -31.46 12.01 -3.50
N SER A 341 -32.59 12.34 -2.85
CA SER A 341 -33.85 11.61 -3.05
C SER A 341 -34.38 11.76 -4.47
N ALA A 342 -34.06 12.86 -5.15
CA ALA A 342 -34.39 13.06 -6.56
C ALA A 342 -33.72 12.03 -7.50
N LEU A 343 -32.50 11.57 -7.17
CA LEU A 343 -31.79 10.54 -7.93
C LEU A 343 -32.10 9.12 -7.46
N HIS A 344 -32.40 8.98 -6.17
CA HIS A 344 -32.58 7.71 -5.49
C HIS A 344 -33.85 7.70 -4.65
N PRO A 345 -35.05 7.80 -5.26
CA PRO A 345 -36.31 7.99 -4.53
C PRO A 345 -36.69 6.81 -3.63
N THR A 346 -36.12 5.62 -3.90
CA THR A 346 -36.40 4.38 -3.15
C THR A 346 -35.21 3.87 -2.36
N ARG A 347 -34.09 4.61 -2.30
CA ARG A 347 -32.84 4.17 -1.67
C ARG A 347 -32.18 5.31 -0.90
N GLU A 348 -31.73 5.03 0.31
CA GLU A 348 -30.95 5.99 1.08
C GLU A 348 -29.46 5.91 0.70
N PRO A 349 -28.77 7.05 0.53
CA PRO A 349 -27.32 7.08 0.41
C PRO A 349 -26.67 6.43 1.65
N ALA A 350 -25.69 5.55 1.44
CA ALA A 350 -24.91 4.99 2.53
C ALA A 350 -23.66 5.84 2.75
N ASP A 351 -23.43 6.26 3.99
CA ASP A 351 -22.18 6.91 4.36
C ASP A 351 -21.01 5.93 4.25
N LEU A 352 -19.95 6.36 3.59
CA LEU A 352 -18.67 5.68 3.62
C LEU A 352 -17.83 6.23 4.78
N PRO A 353 -16.92 5.43 5.37
CA PRO A 353 -15.98 5.94 6.37
C PRO A 353 -15.24 7.18 5.85
N THR A 354 -15.47 8.33 6.48
CA THR A 354 -14.99 9.66 6.03
C THR A 354 -13.49 9.87 6.23
N THR A 355 -12.80 8.91 6.87
CA THR A 355 -11.36 8.99 7.11
C THR A 355 -10.59 8.75 5.81
N ALA A 356 -10.21 9.84 5.14
CA ALA A 356 -9.29 9.82 4.01
C ALA A 356 -7.84 9.70 4.52
N TRP A 357 -7.36 8.47 4.69
CA TRP A 357 -5.96 8.23 5.01
C TRP A 357 -5.07 8.80 3.89
N GLN A 358 -4.21 9.78 4.20
CA GLN A 358 -3.11 10.10 3.30
C GLN A 358 -2.16 8.90 3.34
N HIS A 359 -2.25 8.02 2.35
CA HIS A 359 -1.40 6.83 2.19
C HIS A 359 0.07 7.22 1.87
N ARG A 360 0.61 8.20 2.58
CA ARG A 360 2.04 8.43 2.68
C ARG A 360 2.60 7.31 3.52
N ARG A 361 3.65 6.68 2.99
CA ARG A 361 4.39 5.66 3.72
C ARG A 361 5.20 6.34 4.83
N TYR A 362 4.52 6.72 5.91
CA TYR A 362 5.13 7.02 7.21
C TYR A 362 5.18 5.74 8.04
N TRP A 363 5.60 4.67 7.38
CA TRP A 363 5.98 3.47 8.07
C TRP A 363 7.34 3.84 8.65
N ALA A 364 7.46 3.89 9.97
CA ALA A 364 8.67 3.32 10.52
C ALA A 364 8.65 1.91 9.95
N GLU A 365 9.46 1.66 8.93
CA GLU A 365 9.79 0.31 8.53
C GLU A 365 10.62 -0.27 9.68
N THR A 366 10.00 -0.43 10.85
CA THR A 366 10.20 -1.64 11.59
C THR A 366 9.68 -2.68 10.62
N PRO A 367 10.53 -3.54 10.04
CA PRO A 367 10.06 -4.60 9.16
C PRO A 367 8.97 -5.34 9.93
N SER A 368 7.72 -5.07 9.56
CA SER A 368 6.59 -5.85 10.01
C SER A 368 6.80 -7.16 9.30
N THR A 369 7.49 -8.07 10.00
CA THR A 369 7.66 -9.45 9.60
C THR A 369 6.31 -9.92 9.09
N PRO A 370 6.17 -10.30 7.80
CA PRO A 370 4.91 -10.79 7.30
C PRO A 370 4.51 -11.95 8.21
N GLN A 371 3.42 -11.78 8.96
CA GLN A 371 2.67 -12.88 9.57
C GLN A 371 2.18 -13.74 8.40
N GLY A 372 3.06 -14.62 7.92
CA GLY A 372 2.89 -15.34 6.67
C GLY A 372 4.14 -16.11 6.23
N ARG A 373 5.35 -15.57 6.43
CA ARG A 373 6.61 -16.31 6.16
C ARG A 373 7.73 -15.88 7.11
N LEU A 374 7.70 -16.39 8.34
CA LEU A 374 8.92 -16.56 9.15
C LEU A 374 9.76 -17.65 8.48
N SER A 375 10.34 -17.37 7.32
CA SER A 375 11.17 -18.32 6.57
C SER A 375 12.51 -17.67 6.30
N HIS A 376 13.57 -18.42 6.56
CA HIS A 376 14.89 -18.11 6.06
C HIS A 376 14.99 -18.60 4.62
N ASP A 377 15.98 -18.12 3.91
CA ASP A 377 16.35 -18.65 2.59
C ASP A 377 17.16 -19.93 2.81
N VAL A 378 16.63 -21.08 2.37
CA VAL A 378 17.31 -22.38 2.53
C VAL A 378 18.62 -22.43 1.74
N ASP A 379 18.68 -21.69 0.62
CA ASP A 379 19.86 -21.60 -0.24
C ASP A 379 20.90 -20.63 0.32
N SER A 380 20.57 -19.88 1.38
CA SER A 380 21.57 -19.09 2.12
C SER A 380 22.45 -19.96 3.03
N HIS A 381 22.04 -21.21 3.28
CA HIS A 381 22.69 -22.13 4.21
C HIS A 381 22.84 -21.58 5.64
N THR A 382 21.93 -20.68 6.03
CA THR A 382 21.81 -20.10 7.36
C THR A 382 20.38 -20.21 7.87
N VAL A 383 20.18 -20.04 9.18
CA VAL A 383 18.83 -19.87 9.77
C VAL A 383 18.47 -18.40 9.99
N LEU A 384 19.10 -17.47 9.24
CA LEU A 384 18.80 -16.04 9.32
C LEU A 384 17.52 -15.74 8.52
N GLY A 385 16.39 -15.71 9.23
CA GLY A 385 15.11 -15.31 8.66
C GLY A 385 14.90 -13.81 8.67
N THR A 386 13.70 -13.39 9.03
CA THR A 386 13.35 -11.96 9.05
C THR A 386 14.20 -11.22 10.07
N HIS A 387 14.93 -10.21 9.60
CA HIS A 387 15.75 -9.33 10.43
C HIS A 387 14.92 -8.18 11.01
N VAL A 388 15.07 -7.94 12.32
CA VAL A 388 14.47 -6.87 13.10
C VAL A 388 15.59 -6.19 13.89
N ALA A 389 15.82 -4.90 13.63
CA ALA A 389 16.70 -4.09 14.46
C ALA A 389 15.89 -3.47 15.60
N VAL A 390 16.30 -3.74 16.84
CA VAL A 390 15.67 -3.18 18.05
C VAL A 390 16.60 -2.09 18.59
N GLN A 391 16.08 -0.87 18.64
CA GLN A 391 16.77 0.29 19.21
C GLN A 391 16.57 0.31 20.72
N GLY A 392 17.64 0.10 21.48
CA GLY A 392 17.69 0.18 22.94
C GLY A 392 18.95 0.89 23.41
N THR A 393 19.30 0.77 24.69
CA THR A 393 20.58 1.28 25.23
C THR A 393 21.80 0.63 24.57
N ALA A 394 21.64 -0.61 24.11
CA ALA A 394 22.54 -1.30 23.22
C ALA A 394 21.75 -1.68 21.95
N PRO A 395 22.32 -1.50 20.74
CA PRO A 395 21.67 -1.93 19.51
C PRO A 395 21.58 -3.46 19.49
N VAL A 396 20.37 -3.99 19.24
CA VAL A 396 20.11 -5.42 19.10
C VAL A 396 19.67 -5.71 17.68
N SER A 397 20.33 -6.65 17.02
CA SER A 397 19.84 -7.24 15.76
C SER A 397 19.26 -8.61 16.06
N LEU A 398 17.98 -8.81 15.75
CA LEU A 398 17.25 -10.05 15.92
C LEU A 398 16.91 -10.60 14.53
N TRP A 399 17.21 -11.88 14.27
CA TRP A 399 16.69 -12.61 13.13
C TRP A 399 15.75 -13.69 13.64
N GLN A 400 14.58 -13.83 13.03
CA GLN A 400 13.62 -14.86 13.40
C GLN A 400 13.16 -15.66 12.19
N THR A 401 13.10 -16.97 12.34
CA THR A 401 12.66 -17.91 11.31
C THR A 401 11.88 -19.07 11.92
N ARG A 402 11.23 -19.87 11.07
CA ARG A 402 10.73 -21.20 11.42
C ARG A 402 11.62 -22.24 10.77
N LEU A 403 11.89 -23.29 11.54
CA LEU A 403 12.69 -24.43 11.13
C LEU A 403 11.86 -25.70 11.31
N ASP A 404 11.72 -26.44 10.22
CA ASP A 404 11.20 -27.79 10.13
C ASP A 404 11.92 -28.50 8.98
N ASP A 405 11.63 -29.78 8.76
CA ASP A 405 12.29 -30.59 7.71
C ASP A 405 12.18 -29.96 6.31
N SER A 406 11.05 -29.30 6.00
CA SER A 406 10.84 -28.66 4.69
C SER A 406 11.65 -27.38 4.49
N SER A 407 12.15 -26.79 5.58
CA SER A 407 12.88 -25.53 5.61
C SER A 407 14.31 -25.71 6.11
N ARG A 408 14.87 -26.92 6.06
CA ARG A 408 16.26 -27.16 6.45
C ARG A 408 17.24 -26.45 5.50
N PRO A 409 18.23 -25.68 6.00
CA PRO A 409 19.16 -24.91 5.18
C PRO A 409 20.37 -25.74 4.70
N TYR A 410 20.18 -27.04 4.52
CA TYR A 410 21.22 -27.97 4.09
C TYR A 410 20.56 -29.11 3.28
N PRO A 411 21.15 -29.51 2.13
CA PRO A 411 20.47 -30.41 1.19
C PRO A 411 20.49 -31.88 1.63
N GLY A 412 21.46 -32.28 2.46
CA GLY A 412 21.63 -33.65 2.94
C GLY A 412 20.74 -34.01 4.13
N GLY A 413 21.10 -35.05 4.86
CA GLY A 413 20.49 -35.42 6.14
C GLY A 413 21.57 -35.49 7.20
N HIS A 414 21.28 -35.01 8.40
CA HIS A 414 22.24 -34.95 9.51
C HIS A 414 21.63 -35.56 10.78
N GLN A 415 21.36 -36.86 10.70
CA GLN A 415 20.81 -37.61 11.81
C GLN A 415 21.89 -38.02 12.80
N VAL A 416 21.66 -37.67 14.07
CA VAL A 416 22.45 -38.11 15.20
C VAL A 416 21.52 -38.80 16.19
N LEU A 417 21.82 -40.06 16.53
CA LEU A 417 20.98 -40.89 17.42
C LEU A 417 19.51 -40.99 16.97
N GLY A 418 19.26 -40.97 15.65
CA GLY A 418 17.92 -41.08 15.06
C GLY A 418 17.12 -39.77 15.07
N THR A 419 17.72 -38.65 15.46
CA THR A 419 17.09 -37.32 15.39
C THR A 419 17.80 -36.47 14.35
N GLU A 420 17.03 -35.89 13.44
CA GLU A 420 17.53 -34.90 12.48
C GLU A 420 17.85 -33.60 13.23
N ILE A 421 19.13 -33.20 13.23
CA ILE A 421 19.60 -32.01 13.94
C ILE A 421 20.30 -31.03 12.98
N LEU A 422 20.22 -29.74 13.30
CA LEU A 422 20.91 -28.70 12.57
C LEU A 422 22.45 -28.91 12.67
N PRO A 423 23.16 -29.08 11.54
CA PRO A 423 24.60 -29.30 11.57
C PRO A 423 25.36 -28.13 12.21
N ALA A 424 26.45 -28.44 12.91
CA ALA A 424 27.34 -27.40 13.46
C ALA A 424 27.86 -26.45 12.36
N ALA A 425 28.08 -26.97 11.14
CA ALA A 425 28.45 -26.17 9.97
C ALA A 425 27.43 -25.05 9.68
N VAL A 426 26.13 -25.33 9.77
CA VAL A 426 25.07 -24.32 9.59
C VAL A 426 25.13 -23.27 10.70
N VAL A 427 25.36 -23.68 11.94
CA VAL A 427 25.46 -22.73 13.07
C VAL A 427 26.65 -21.79 12.89
N LEU A 428 27.80 -22.30 12.44
CA LEU A 428 28.98 -21.50 12.15
C LEU A 428 28.74 -20.52 10.99
N THR A 429 28.18 -21.00 9.87
CA THR A 429 27.82 -20.16 8.72
C THR A 429 26.80 -19.07 9.11
N THR A 430 25.80 -19.44 9.92
CA THR A 430 24.79 -18.51 10.46
C THR A 430 25.42 -17.41 11.30
N PHE A 431 26.34 -17.76 12.21
CA PHE A 431 27.00 -16.78 13.07
C PHE A 431 27.98 -15.88 12.30
N LEU A 432 28.72 -16.42 11.32
CA LEU A 432 29.58 -15.61 10.44
C LEU A 432 28.74 -14.60 9.64
N ALA A 433 27.62 -15.04 9.06
CA ALA A 433 26.70 -14.18 8.33
C ALA A 433 26.09 -13.08 9.24
N ALA A 434 25.63 -13.43 10.45
CA ALA A 434 25.07 -12.47 11.40
C ALA A 434 26.11 -11.49 11.99
N ALA A 435 27.37 -11.92 12.10
CA ALA A 435 28.47 -11.06 12.51
C ALA A 435 28.77 -9.98 11.45
N GLY A 436 28.58 -10.30 10.16
CA GLY A 436 28.99 -9.44 9.05
C GLY A 436 30.51 -9.27 8.96
N SER A 437 31.26 -10.15 9.62
CA SER A 437 32.72 -10.19 9.67
C SER A 437 33.18 -11.63 9.46
N GLY A 438 34.38 -11.82 8.91
CA GLY A 438 34.95 -13.16 8.74
C GLY A 438 35.45 -13.82 10.03
N GLY A 439 35.00 -13.42 11.22
CA GLY A 439 35.61 -13.81 12.50
C GLY A 439 34.61 -14.02 13.64
N LEU A 440 34.77 -15.13 14.36
CA LEU A 440 34.06 -15.48 15.60
C LEU A 440 35.08 -15.87 16.68
N ALA A 441 34.76 -15.61 17.94
CA ALA A 441 35.48 -16.08 19.12
C ALA A 441 34.51 -16.72 20.12
N ASP A 442 35.04 -17.56 21.02
CA ASP A 442 34.30 -18.17 22.13
C ASP A 442 32.96 -18.81 21.70
N VAL A 443 33.00 -19.57 20.61
CA VAL A 443 31.83 -20.28 20.09
C VAL A 443 31.51 -21.45 21.02
N VAL A 444 30.27 -21.53 21.49
CA VAL A 444 29.77 -22.62 22.35
C VAL A 444 28.53 -23.21 21.70
N LEU A 445 28.53 -24.53 21.52
CA LEU A 445 27.42 -25.32 21.01
C LEU A 445 26.86 -26.14 22.19
N ARG A 446 25.82 -25.62 22.85
CA ARG A 446 25.28 -26.14 24.12
C ARG A 446 24.33 -27.32 23.91
N ALA A 447 23.40 -27.18 22.96
CA ALA A 447 22.37 -28.17 22.71
C ALA A 447 22.04 -28.24 21.21
N PRO A 448 21.84 -29.43 20.63
CA PRO A 448 21.38 -29.59 19.26
C PRO A 448 20.04 -28.88 19.01
N VAL A 449 19.85 -28.37 17.80
CA VAL A 449 18.54 -27.90 17.33
C VAL A 449 17.91 -29.05 16.54
N ALA A 450 16.86 -29.68 17.07
CA ALA A 450 16.11 -30.70 16.35
C ALA A 450 15.28 -30.04 15.23
N VAL A 451 15.27 -30.66 14.05
CA VAL A 451 14.55 -30.16 12.85
C VAL A 451 13.25 -30.95 12.61
N THR A 452 13.09 -32.08 13.29
CA THR A 452 11.93 -32.99 13.19
C THR A 452 10.60 -32.34 13.57
N THR A 453 10.61 -31.52 14.63
CA THR A 453 9.43 -30.77 15.08
C THR A 453 9.61 -29.29 14.75
N ARG A 454 8.54 -28.68 14.23
CA ARG A 454 8.54 -27.27 13.83
C ARG A 454 8.87 -26.36 15.01
N ARG A 455 9.84 -25.47 14.80
CA ARG A 455 10.33 -24.52 15.81
C ARG A 455 10.36 -23.11 15.29
N ASP A 456 10.09 -22.16 16.17
CA ASP A 456 10.56 -20.80 15.98
C ASP A 456 12.03 -20.75 16.40
N VAL A 457 12.90 -20.20 15.55
CA VAL A 457 14.34 -20.02 15.80
C VAL A 457 14.65 -18.54 15.80
N GLN A 458 15.44 -18.09 16.77
CA GLN A 458 15.93 -16.73 16.89
C GLN A 458 17.45 -16.70 16.94
N VAL A 459 18.03 -15.84 16.12
CA VAL A 459 19.44 -15.43 16.23
C VAL A 459 19.47 -14.00 16.73
N VAL A 460 20.15 -13.73 17.83
CA VAL A 460 20.26 -12.41 18.43
C VAL A 460 21.72 -11.99 18.43
N ARG A 461 21.99 -10.79 17.92
CA ARG A 461 23.25 -10.08 18.07
C ARG A 461 23.05 -8.88 18.97
N GLN A 462 23.75 -8.84 20.10
CA GLN A 462 23.73 -7.75 21.05
C GLN A 462 25.11 -7.60 21.70
N ASP A 463 25.63 -6.37 21.78
CA ASP A 463 26.90 -6.06 22.45
C ASP A 463 28.08 -6.95 22.00
N GLY A 464 28.13 -7.25 20.69
CA GLY A 464 29.16 -8.12 20.11
C GLY A 464 28.99 -9.61 20.42
N THR A 465 27.91 -10.02 21.09
CA THR A 465 27.58 -11.43 21.35
C THR A 465 26.46 -11.88 20.41
N LEU A 466 26.60 -13.09 19.88
CA LEU A 466 25.64 -13.82 19.08
C LEU A 466 25.02 -14.95 19.91
N ARG A 467 23.71 -15.18 19.76
CA ARG A 467 22.99 -16.27 20.41
C ARG A 467 21.97 -16.88 19.46
N LEU A 468 21.97 -18.20 19.31
CA LEU A 468 20.93 -18.96 18.61
C LEU A 468 20.05 -19.66 19.65
N SER A 469 18.75 -19.39 19.60
CA SER A 469 17.74 -19.98 20.50
C SER A 469 16.56 -20.53 19.71
N SER A 470 15.84 -21.53 20.24
CA SER A 470 14.61 -22.02 19.63
C SER A 470 13.53 -22.33 20.66
N ARG A 471 12.28 -22.40 20.19
CA ARG A 471 11.12 -22.94 20.92
C ARG A 471 10.19 -23.69 19.96
N LEU A 472 9.34 -24.56 20.47
CA LEU A 472 8.36 -25.27 19.62
C LEU A 472 7.27 -24.29 19.13
N ALA A 473 6.87 -24.38 17.86
CA ALA A 473 6.01 -23.39 17.22
C ALA A 473 4.50 -23.58 17.49
N ASP A 474 4.07 -24.82 17.76
CA ASP A 474 2.63 -25.18 17.84
C ASP A 474 2.05 -25.07 19.26
N HIS A 475 2.85 -24.63 20.24
CA HIS A 475 2.39 -24.40 21.60
C HIS A 475 2.23 -22.89 21.87
N ALA A 476 1.23 -22.55 22.69
CA ALA A 476 0.88 -21.17 23.04
C ALA A 476 2.10 -20.33 23.45
N ASN A 477 1.97 -19.00 23.37
CA ASN A 477 3.02 -17.99 23.57
C ASN A 477 3.86 -18.09 24.86
N ASP A 478 3.53 -19.01 25.76
CA ASP A 478 4.09 -19.18 27.11
C ASP A 478 5.29 -20.16 27.20
N GLN A 479 5.70 -20.83 26.10
CA GLN A 479 6.92 -21.64 26.12
C GLN A 479 8.21 -20.81 26.13
N ALA A 480 9.13 -21.13 27.04
CA ALA A 480 10.43 -20.49 27.17
C ALA A 480 11.41 -20.92 26.04
N TRP A 481 12.27 -19.98 25.64
CA TRP A 481 13.28 -20.19 24.61
C TRP A 481 14.47 -20.98 25.14
N LEU A 482 14.91 -22.02 24.42
CA LEU A 482 16.14 -22.76 24.72
C LEU A 482 17.31 -22.15 23.94
N THR A 483 18.38 -21.77 24.65
CA THR A 483 19.63 -21.33 24.01
C THR A 483 20.47 -22.51 23.54
N HIS A 484 20.69 -22.62 22.23
CA HIS A 484 21.45 -23.71 21.60
C HIS A 484 22.92 -23.37 21.38
N ALA A 485 23.23 -22.15 20.95
CA ALA A 485 24.60 -21.75 20.67
C ALA A 485 24.86 -20.27 21.00
N THR A 486 26.11 -19.95 21.32
CA THR A 486 26.59 -18.57 21.52
C THR A 486 27.94 -18.36 20.89
N ALA A 487 28.28 -17.12 20.52
CA ALA A 487 29.61 -16.73 20.07
C ALA A 487 29.85 -15.23 20.32
N ALA A 488 31.10 -14.79 20.32
CA ALA A 488 31.48 -13.38 20.25
C ALA A 488 31.90 -13.01 18.82
N VAL A 489 31.55 -11.82 18.36
CA VAL A 489 32.00 -11.25 17.09
C VAL A 489 33.45 -10.82 17.23
N ALA A 490 34.32 -11.39 16.39
CA ALA A 490 35.75 -11.08 16.41
C ALA A 490 36.18 -10.41 15.11
N ARG A 491 37.16 -9.50 15.20
CA ARG A 491 37.81 -8.97 14.01
C ARG A 491 38.77 -10.02 13.44
N THR A 492 38.82 -10.10 12.12
CA THR A 492 39.81 -10.92 11.42
C THR A 492 41.15 -10.21 11.46
N ASP A 493 42.04 -10.59 12.38
CA ASP A 493 43.43 -10.15 12.31
C ASP A 493 44.15 -11.05 11.30
N GLY A 494 44.43 -10.45 10.14
CA GLY A 494 45.01 -11.13 8.98
C GLY A 494 46.40 -11.68 9.27
N ALA A 495 46.50 -13.01 9.33
CA ALA A 495 47.74 -13.71 9.13
C ALA A 495 47.45 -14.98 8.31
N ALA A 496 47.50 -14.81 6.99
CA ALA A 496 47.51 -15.92 6.04
C ALA A 496 48.79 -16.74 6.25
N GLY A 497 48.63 -17.94 6.80
CA GLY A 497 49.70 -18.95 6.87
C GLY A 497 49.67 -19.86 5.65
N ARG A 498 50.69 -20.70 5.48
CA ARG A 498 50.62 -21.85 4.56
C ARG A 498 50.37 -23.12 5.36
N LEU A 499 49.51 -23.98 4.84
CA LEU A 499 49.21 -25.27 5.44
C LEU A 499 50.46 -26.15 5.40
N ALA A 500 50.85 -26.70 6.55
CA ALA A 500 51.94 -27.66 6.60
C ALA A 500 51.47 -29.02 6.06
N ASN A 501 51.92 -29.40 4.86
CA ASN A 501 51.60 -30.69 4.26
C ASN A 501 52.50 -31.80 4.83
N ILE A 502 52.22 -32.25 6.05
CA ILE A 502 52.97 -33.30 6.76
C ILE A 502 52.20 -34.62 6.64
N LEU A 503 52.50 -35.40 5.59
CA LEU A 503 51.92 -36.73 5.35
C LEU A 503 52.92 -37.83 5.72
N ALA A 504 52.49 -38.82 6.51
CA ALA A 504 53.29 -40.00 6.84
C ALA A 504 52.70 -41.29 6.26
N GLU A 505 51.37 -41.38 6.16
CA GLU A 505 50.62 -42.52 5.66
C GLU A 505 49.43 -42.02 4.81
N THR A 506 49.20 -42.64 3.65
CA THR A 506 47.99 -42.40 2.84
C THR A 506 46.89 -43.34 3.31
N LEU A 507 45.69 -42.81 3.55
CA LEU A 507 44.52 -43.58 3.94
C LEU A 507 43.54 -43.72 2.77
N ASP A 508 42.62 -44.67 2.88
CA ASP A 508 41.48 -44.76 1.96
C ASP A 508 40.58 -43.51 2.12
N PRO A 509 40.24 -42.77 1.05
CA PRO A 509 39.29 -41.65 1.11
C PRO A 509 37.96 -41.97 1.79
N ASP A 510 37.46 -43.20 1.69
CA ASP A 510 36.18 -43.60 2.28
C ASP A 510 36.26 -43.77 3.82
N CYS A 511 37.47 -43.77 4.40
CA CYS A 511 37.68 -43.98 5.84
C CYS A 511 36.95 -42.94 6.72
N VAL A 512 36.71 -41.73 6.20
CA VAL A 512 35.96 -40.68 6.91
C VAL A 512 34.50 -41.08 7.05
N MET A 513 33.88 -41.55 5.97
CA MET A 513 32.48 -41.99 5.98
C MET A 513 32.30 -43.27 6.79
N ASP A 514 33.23 -44.23 6.66
CA ASP A 514 33.24 -45.45 7.47
C ASP A 514 33.32 -45.13 8.96
N ARG A 515 34.13 -44.13 9.33
CA ARG A 515 34.27 -43.68 10.72
C ARG A 515 32.98 -43.08 11.26
N LEU A 516 32.26 -42.29 10.46
CA LEU A 516 30.96 -41.70 10.84
C LEU A 516 29.88 -42.78 11.00
N HIS A 517 29.79 -43.72 10.06
CA HIS A 517 28.85 -44.84 10.15
C HIS A 517 29.10 -45.70 11.38
N ALA A 518 30.37 -45.99 11.71
CA ALA A 518 30.74 -46.78 12.88
C ALA A 518 30.35 -46.13 14.23
N ILE A 519 30.11 -44.80 14.26
CA ILE A 519 29.65 -44.07 15.46
C ILE A 519 28.17 -43.68 15.39
N GLY A 520 27.42 -44.21 14.42
CA GLY A 520 25.97 -44.01 14.29
C GLY A 520 25.55 -42.69 13.64
N VAL A 521 26.44 -42.03 12.89
CA VAL A 521 26.12 -40.87 12.05
C VAL A 521 25.92 -41.37 10.63
N VAL A 522 24.68 -41.32 10.13
CA VAL A 522 24.26 -41.97 8.87
C VAL A 522 24.26 -41.00 7.69
N GLY A 523 24.35 -39.70 7.93
CA GLY A 523 24.29 -38.68 6.88
C GLY A 523 25.19 -37.48 7.14
N ILE A 524 25.54 -36.80 6.06
CA ILE A 524 26.28 -35.54 6.03
C ILE A 524 25.32 -34.41 5.66
N GLY A 525 25.46 -33.26 6.31
CA GLY A 525 24.54 -32.14 6.09
C GLY A 525 24.76 -31.51 4.72
N PHE A 526 26.02 -31.41 4.29
CA PHE A 526 26.43 -30.78 3.05
C PHE A 526 27.11 -31.75 2.09
N PRO A 527 27.01 -31.52 0.77
CA PRO A 527 27.73 -32.33 -0.20
C PRO A 527 29.22 -31.96 -0.17
N TRP A 528 30.05 -32.97 0.08
CA TRP A 528 31.50 -32.90 -0.02
C TRP A 528 32.04 -34.30 -0.33
N ARG A 529 33.24 -34.36 -0.91
CA ARG A 529 33.95 -35.63 -1.15
C ARG A 529 35.42 -35.50 -0.81
N VAL A 530 35.91 -36.43 0.00
CA VAL A 530 37.34 -36.62 0.21
C VAL A 530 37.92 -37.25 -1.06
N LEU A 531 38.87 -36.55 -1.69
CA LEU A 531 39.58 -37.03 -2.88
C LEU A 531 40.84 -37.78 -2.49
N GLU A 532 41.57 -37.22 -1.52
CA GLU A 532 42.79 -37.77 -0.96
C GLU A 532 42.83 -37.48 0.52
N VAL A 533 43.36 -38.42 1.31
CA VAL A 533 43.53 -38.23 2.74
C VAL A 533 44.79 -38.95 3.18
N GLY A 534 45.55 -38.29 4.03
CA GLY A 534 46.67 -38.91 4.69
C GLY A 534 46.83 -38.40 6.10
N ARG A 535 47.53 -39.20 6.89
CA ARG A 535 47.66 -39.02 8.32
C ARG A 535 49.14 -39.01 8.70
N ALA A 536 49.45 -38.26 9.75
CA ALA A 536 50.68 -38.37 10.51
C ALA A 536 50.33 -38.39 12.01
N PRO A 537 51.28 -38.68 12.92
CA PRO A 537 51.01 -38.59 14.35
C PRO A 537 50.43 -37.21 14.71
N LYS A 538 49.24 -37.19 15.30
CA LYS A 538 48.47 -35.98 15.65
C LYS A 538 48.03 -35.08 14.48
N HIS A 539 48.18 -35.51 13.22
CA HIS A 539 47.81 -34.68 12.07
C HIS A 539 47.03 -35.46 11.01
N LEU A 540 46.11 -34.80 10.33
CA LEU A 540 45.43 -35.25 9.12
C LEU A 540 45.57 -34.15 8.07
N VAL A 541 45.77 -34.52 6.81
CA VAL A 541 45.56 -33.62 5.68
C VAL A 541 44.66 -34.34 4.68
N ALA A 542 43.58 -33.68 4.28
CA ALA A 542 42.63 -34.19 3.30
C ALA A 542 42.41 -33.18 2.18
N ARG A 543 42.47 -33.62 0.92
CA ARG A 543 42.01 -32.84 -0.23
C ARG A 543 40.53 -33.13 -0.43
N VAL A 544 39.70 -32.10 -0.34
CA VAL A 544 38.24 -32.22 -0.33
C VAL A 544 37.65 -31.35 -1.43
N ALA A 545 36.79 -31.95 -2.25
CA ALA A 545 35.90 -31.22 -3.14
C ALA A 545 34.64 -30.81 -2.36
N ALA A 546 34.35 -29.52 -2.36
CA ALA A 546 33.08 -28.97 -1.89
C ALA A 546 32.06 -29.09 -3.03
N ASP A 547 30.91 -29.69 -2.75
CA ASP A 547 29.82 -29.87 -3.71
C ASP A 547 30.24 -30.44 -5.09
N PRO A 548 30.88 -31.62 -5.15
CA PRO A 548 31.41 -32.19 -6.39
C PRO A 548 30.34 -32.51 -7.46
N GLY A 549 29.05 -32.48 -7.10
CA GLY A 549 27.92 -32.71 -7.99
C GLY A 549 27.18 -31.45 -8.41
N THR A 550 27.61 -30.26 -7.95
CA THR A 550 26.88 -28.99 -8.11
C THR A 550 25.41 -29.13 -7.68
N VAL A 551 25.21 -29.68 -6.48
CA VAL A 551 23.88 -29.89 -5.89
C VAL A 551 23.32 -28.59 -5.33
N MET A 552 24.17 -27.65 -4.91
CA MET A 552 23.79 -26.38 -4.32
C MET A 552 23.89 -25.24 -5.34
N ASP A 553 22.94 -24.31 -5.28
CA ASP A 553 22.89 -23.13 -6.16
C ASP A 553 23.81 -21.99 -5.69
N THR A 554 24.24 -22.02 -4.42
CA THR A 554 25.10 -20.99 -3.82
C THR A 554 26.36 -21.58 -3.21
N THR A 555 27.44 -20.78 -3.20
CA THR A 555 28.68 -21.16 -2.54
C THR A 555 28.57 -20.92 -1.04
N THR A 556 29.01 -21.89 -0.24
CA THR A 556 28.92 -21.83 1.23
C THR A 556 30.10 -22.50 1.91
N TRP A 557 30.53 -21.93 3.05
CA TRP A 557 31.50 -22.56 3.94
C TRP A 557 30.94 -23.85 4.55
N GLY A 558 29.62 -24.09 4.47
CA GLY A 558 28.92 -25.26 4.99
C GLY A 558 29.59 -26.58 4.59
N SER A 559 29.87 -26.80 3.30
CA SER A 559 30.52 -28.05 2.83
C SER A 559 31.90 -28.27 3.43
N LEU A 560 32.74 -27.23 3.48
CA LEU A 560 34.11 -27.36 3.98
C LEU A 560 34.15 -27.46 5.52
N PHE A 561 33.25 -26.77 6.23
CA PHE A 561 33.10 -26.92 7.68
C PHE A 561 32.56 -28.30 8.04
N ASP A 562 31.55 -28.79 7.33
CA ASP A 562 30.97 -30.12 7.58
C ASP A 562 32.01 -31.22 7.30
N ALA A 563 32.76 -31.13 6.20
CA ALA A 563 33.87 -32.03 5.90
C ALA A 563 34.97 -31.99 6.97
N ALA A 564 35.39 -30.79 7.40
CA ALA A 564 36.41 -30.61 8.42
C ALA A 564 36.02 -31.25 9.77
N LEU A 565 34.80 -30.96 10.24
CA LEU A 565 34.30 -31.50 11.50
C LEU A 565 34.08 -33.02 11.40
N SER A 566 33.69 -33.51 10.23
CA SER A 566 33.50 -34.93 9.94
C SER A 566 34.81 -35.73 9.85
N ALA A 567 35.90 -35.11 9.37
CA ALA A 567 37.20 -35.75 9.25
C ALA A 567 38.01 -35.74 10.56
N ALA A 568 37.71 -34.84 11.49
CA ALA A 568 38.43 -34.72 12.77
C ALA A 568 38.51 -36.04 13.59
N PRO A 569 37.45 -36.87 13.68
CA PRO A 569 37.49 -38.14 14.42
C PRO A 569 38.53 -39.17 13.96
N ILE A 570 39.14 -38.98 12.80
CA ILE A 570 40.23 -39.84 12.28
C ILE A 570 41.51 -39.66 13.12
N VAL A 571 41.79 -38.46 13.63
CA VAL A 571 42.99 -38.22 14.45
C VAL A 571 42.78 -38.53 15.94
N PHE A 572 41.53 -38.78 16.37
CA PHE A 572 41.22 -39.02 17.77
C PHE A 572 41.81 -40.35 18.25
N PRO A 573 42.41 -40.41 19.44
CA PRO A 573 42.94 -41.65 19.99
C PRO A 573 41.82 -42.55 20.52
N GLY A 574 42.06 -43.87 20.45
CA GLY A 574 41.15 -44.88 21.00
C GLY A 574 40.03 -45.32 20.04
N PRO A 575 39.08 -46.13 20.54
CA PRO A 575 38.01 -46.68 19.72
C PRO A 575 37.04 -45.60 19.20
N PRO A 576 36.34 -45.86 18.08
CA PRO A 576 35.29 -44.97 17.59
C PRO A 576 34.23 -44.75 18.67
N ARG A 577 33.95 -43.48 18.98
CA ARG A 577 32.87 -43.06 19.88
C ARG A 577 32.27 -41.78 19.35
N LEU A 578 30.95 -41.66 19.46
CA LEU A 578 30.23 -40.46 19.07
C LEU A 578 30.67 -39.29 19.97
N ARG A 579 31.28 -38.29 19.34
CA ARG A 579 31.61 -37.01 19.97
C ARG A 579 31.07 -35.89 19.11
N MET A 580 30.51 -34.88 19.75
CA MET A 580 30.01 -33.69 19.08
C MET A 580 30.91 -32.49 19.38
N PRO A 581 31.06 -31.56 18.41
CA PRO A 581 31.69 -30.29 18.68
C PRO A 581 30.84 -29.50 19.69
N GLY A 582 31.45 -29.13 20.82
CA GLY A 582 30.78 -28.39 21.90
C GLY A 582 31.32 -26.96 22.06
N ARG A 583 32.54 -26.70 21.59
CA ARG A 583 33.18 -25.37 21.67
C ARG A 583 34.20 -25.14 20.58
N LEU A 584 34.41 -23.89 20.20
CA LEU A 584 35.52 -23.44 19.38
C LEU A 584 36.06 -22.14 19.98
N ARG A 585 37.38 -22.03 20.13
CA ARG A 585 38.02 -20.79 20.61
C ARG A 585 37.86 -19.66 19.60
N ALA A 586 38.06 -19.95 18.31
CA ALA A 586 37.90 -18.97 17.24
C ALA A 586 37.57 -19.64 15.91
N VAL A 587 36.85 -18.91 15.05
CA VAL A 587 36.64 -19.25 13.64
C VAL A 587 36.98 -18.03 12.81
N VAL A 588 37.87 -18.19 11.83
CA VAL A 588 38.28 -17.12 10.94
C VAL A 588 38.17 -17.60 9.50
N VAL A 589 37.57 -16.80 8.62
CA VAL A 589 37.45 -17.04 7.18
C VAL A 589 37.93 -15.82 6.39
N HIS A 590 38.50 -16.06 5.22
CA HIS A 590 39.00 -15.04 4.31
C HIS A 590 38.42 -15.28 2.92
N GLY A 591 37.57 -14.35 2.46
CA GLY A 591 36.92 -14.46 1.17
C GLY A 591 35.89 -15.60 1.09
N ASP A 592 35.65 -16.04 -0.13
CA ASP A 592 34.69 -17.09 -0.45
C ASP A 592 35.32 -18.49 -0.34
N PRO A 593 34.54 -19.52 0.01
CA PRO A 593 35.03 -20.89 0.10
C PRO A 593 35.45 -21.40 -1.28
N PRO A 594 36.64 -22.01 -1.43
CA PRO A 594 37.04 -22.60 -2.70
C PRO A 594 36.24 -23.89 -2.99
N PRO A 595 36.00 -24.23 -4.27
CA PRO A 595 35.30 -25.47 -4.65
C PRO A 595 36.11 -26.73 -4.34
N GLU A 596 37.43 -26.60 -4.16
CA GLU A 596 38.32 -27.65 -3.69
C GLU A 596 39.34 -27.08 -2.72
N ALA A 597 39.58 -27.77 -1.60
CA ALA A 597 40.45 -27.29 -0.52
C ALA A 597 41.31 -28.40 0.08
N LEU A 598 42.43 -28.00 0.68
CA LEU A 598 43.22 -28.81 1.59
C LEU A 598 42.76 -28.54 3.03
N ILE A 599 42.24 -29.56 3.72
CA ILE A 599 41.85 -29.50 5.12
C ILE A 599 42.93 -30.16 5.96
N GLY A 600 43.65 -29.39 6.78
CA GLY A 600 44.56 -29.90 7.79
C GLY A 600 43.92 -29.90 9.17
N ILE A 601 44.06 -31.00 9.90
CA ILE A 601 43.54 -31.15 11.27
C ILE A 601 44.69 -31.54 12.18
N HIS A 602 44.89 -30.77 13.24
CA HIS A 602 45.93 -31.00 14.24
C HIS A 602 45.31 -31.32 15.61
N LEU A 603 45.70 -32.46 16.19
CA LEU A 603 45.30 -32.85 17.54
C LEU A 603 46.07 -32.05 18.59
N VAL A 604 45.36 -31.19 19.31
CA VAL A 604 45.93 -30.25 20.30
C VAL A 604 46.01 -30.90 21.68
N ASP A 605 44.87 -31.36 22.21
CA ASP A 605 44.78 -31.93 23.56
C ASP A 605 43.75 -33.06 23.64
N VAL A 606 43.92 -33.94 24.62
CA VAL A 606 43.01 -35.06 24.90
C VAL A 606 42.83 -35.19 26.40
N ARG A 607 41.60 -34.99 26.87
CA ARG A 607 41.23 -35.22 28.26
C ARG A 607 40.85 -36.68 28.47
N TRP A 608 41.54 -37.34 29.40
CA TRP A 608 41.30 -38.74 29.72
C TRP A 608 40.43 -38.90 30.97
N VAL A 609 39.39 -39.72 30.88
CA VAL A 609 38.53 -40.11 32.01
C VAL A 609 38.50 -41.63 32.06
N ARG A 610 38.93 -42.22 33.19
CA ARG A 610 39.02 -43.69 33.38
C ARG A 610 39.77 -44.41 32.25
N GLY A 611 40.88 -43.84 31.78
CA GLY A 611 41.71 -44.42 30.72
C GLY A 611 41.12 -44.32 29.31
N GLN A 612 39.99 -43.63 29.14
CA GLN A 612 39.39 -43.38 27.83
C GLN A 612 39.48 -41.90 27.46
N ALA A 613 39.78 -41.60 26.19
CA ALA A 613 39.71 -40.24 25.68
C ALA A 613 38.26 -39.78 25.76
N ASN A 614 38.00 -38.77 26.59
CA ASN A 614 36.67 -38.21 26.77
C ASN A 614 36.52 -37.01 25.84
N ASP A 615 37.19 -35.91 26.18
CA ASP A 615 37.14 -34.67 25.42
C ASP A 615 38.40 -34.56 24.54
N VAL A 616 38.24 -34.15 23.28
CA VAL A 616 39.34 -34.04 22.32
C VAL A 616 39.33 -32.66 21.69
N ASP A 617 40.45 -31.95 21.76
CA ASP A 617 40.61 -30.63 21.16
C ASP A 617 41.47 -30.73 19.89
N VAL A 618 41.00 -30.11 18.81
CA VAL A 618 41.74 -30.00 17.54
C VAL A 618 41.77 -28.56 17.02
N ASP A 619 42.79 -28.25 16.24
CA ASP A 619 42.83 -27.09 15.37
C ASP A 619 42.62 -27.55 13.93
N VAL A 620 41.81 -26.81 13.16
CA VAL A 620 41.57 -27.07 11.75
C VAL A 620 42.00 -25.86 10.92
N GLU A 621 42.72 -26.12 9.84
CA GLU A 621 43.07 -25.15 8.81
C GLU A 621 42.56 -25.62 7.46
N ILE A 622 41.93 -24.71 6.71
CA ILE A 622 41.40 -24.95 5.38
C ILE A 622 42.17 -24.04 4.44
N ALA A 623 42.83 -24.61 3.44
CA ALA A 623 43.67 -23.92 2.49
C ALA A 623 43.21 -24.16 1.05
N ASP A 624 43.52 -23.21 0.17
CA ASP A 624 43.40 -23.42 -1.27
C ASP A 624 44.40 -24.49 -1.77
N LEU A 625 44.34 -24.82 -3.07
CA LEU A 625 45.24 -25.83 -3.67
C LEU A 625 46.71 -25.37 -3.74
N ASP A 626 46.96 -24.06 -3.62
CA ASP A 626 48.31 -23.50 -3.48
C ASP A 626 48.81 -23.57 -2.02
N GLY A 627 47.95 -24.03 -1.09
CA GLY A 627 48.25 -24.22 0.32
C GLY A 627 48.15 -22.95 1.17
N PHE A 628 47.56 -21.87 0.67
CA PHE A 628 47.29 -20.68 1.47
C PHE A 628 46.03 -20.88 2.33
N VAL A 629 46.16 -20.66 3.64
CA VAL A 629 45.06 -20.86 4.59
C VAL A 629 44.00 -19.76 4.38
N VAL A 630 42.81 -20.18 3.97
CA VAL A 630 41.63 -19.34 3.73
C VAL A 630 40.60 -19.43 4.86
N ALA A 631 40.66 -20.46 5.71
CA ALA A 631 39.90 -20.50 6.96
C ALA A 631 40.62 -21.28 8.07
N ARG A 632 40.32 -20.94 9.33
CA ARG A 632 40.85 -21.60 10.52
C ARG A 632 39.77 -21.76 11.58
N LEU A 633 39.60 -22.96 12.11
CA LEU A 633 38.77 -23.26 13.27
C LEU A 633 39.72 -23.69 14.40
N SER A 634 39.90 -22.82 15.39
CA SER A 634 40.84 -23.07 16.49
C SER A 634 40.14 -23.59 17.74
N GLY A 635 40.77 -24.55 18.41
CA GLY A 635 40.33 -25.10 19.69
C GLY A 635 38.95 -25.75 19.61
N VAL A 636 38.70 -26.51 18.54
CA VAL A 636 37.45 -27.26 18.35
C VAL A 636 37.44 -28.42 19.35
N GLY A 637 36.63 -28.28 20.40
CA GLY A 637 36.51 -29.27 21.46
C GLY A 637 35.34 -30.22 21.21
N PHE A 638 35.65 -31.51 21.09
CA PHE A 638 34.71 -32.60 20.88
C PHE A 638 34.45 -33.34 22.19
N GLY A 639 33.21 -33.28 22.68
CA GLY A 639 32.77 -33.97 23.90
C GLY A 639 32.00 -35.25 23.60
N VAL A 640 32.10 -36.26 24.46
CA VAL A 640 31.34 -37.53 24.30
C VAL A 640 29.85 -37.27 24.48
N VAL A 641 29.05 -37.68 23.49
CA VAL A 641 27.62 -37.88 23.68
C VAL A 641 27.47 -39.26 24.27
N GLN A 642 27.23 -39.34 25.58
CA GLN A 642 27.23 -40.62 26.28
C GLN A 642 26.01 -41.45 25.83
N GLN A 643 26.22 -42.41 24.92
CA GLN A 643 25.43 -43.64 24.90
C GLN A 643 25.87 -44.45 26.12
N ALA A 644 25.15 -44.34 27.23
CA ALA A 644 25.41 -45.20 28.37
C ALA A 644 24.68 -46.53 28.18
N ALA A 645 25.50 -47.57 28.06
CA ALA A 645 25.18 -48.98 28.09
C ALA A 645 23.97 -49.31 28.99
N SER A 646 23.19 -50.30 28.54
CA SER A 646 22.22 -51.07 29.32
C SER A 646 22.61 -51.16 30.80
N HIS A 647 22.16 -50.19 31.58
CA HIS A 647 22.29 -50.19 33.03
C HIS A 647 20.92 -50.58 33.54
N GLU A 648 20.77 -51.85 33.93
CA GLU A 648 19.79 -52.24 34.94
C GLU A 648 20.37 -51.81 36.30
N PRO A 649 19.76 -50.81 36.95
CA PRO A 649 19.53 -50.88 38.39
C PRO A 649 18.23 -50.14 38.79
N ALA A 650 17.61 -50.28 39.94
CA ALA A 650 17.62 -51.25 41.03
C ALA A 650 16.17 -51.22 41.58
N GLY A 651 15.73 -52.28 42.26
CA GLY A 651 14.33 -52.48 42.62
C GLY A 651 13.62 -51.28 43.26
N GLU A 652 12.76 -50.64 42.47
CA GLU A 652 11.63 -49.84 42.95
C GLU A 652 10.36 -50.58 42.50
N ALA A 653 9.41 -50.71 43.42
CA ALA A 653 8.21 -51.52 43.26
C ALA A 653 7.51 -51.23 41.93
N ALA A 654 7.09 -52.29 41.24
CA ALA A 654 6.21 -52.19 40.08
C ALA A 654 4.92 -51.46 40.52
N GLU A 655 4.84 -50.17 40.21
CA GLU A 655 3.57 -49.44 40.28
C GLU A 655 2.58 -50.14 39.33
N PRO A 656 1.31 -50.29 39.74
CA PRO A 656 0.36 -51.09 38.98
C PRO A 656 0.24 -50.57 37.56
N ALA A 657 0.27 -51.50 36.61
CA ALA A 657 0.15 -51.27 35.17
C ALA A 657 -1.05 -50.36 34.90
N ALA A 658 -0.81 -49.16 34.38
CA ALA A 658 -1.87 -48.33 33.85
C ALA A 658 -2.25 -48.85 32.47
N ALA A 659 -2.87 -50.04 32.43
CA ALA A 659 -3.59 -50.55 31.26
C ALA A 659 -4.84 -49.70 30.94
N GLY A 660 -5.05 -48.57 31.61
CA GLY A 660 -6.21 -47.70 31.44
C GLY A 660 -5.96 -46.42 30.64
N TRP A 661 -4.75 -46.15 30.12
CA TRP A 661 -4.50 -44.93 29.33
C TRP A 661 -5.32 -44.87 28.05
N LEU A 662 -5.64 -46.03 27.46
CA LEU A 662 -6.52 -46.14 26.30
C LEU A 662 -7.99 -45.79 26.65
N ASP A 663 -8.39 -45.97 27.90
CA ASP A 663 -9.77 -45.76 28.38
C ASP A 663 -10.02 -44.36 28.97
N VAL A 664 -8.98 -43.54 29.19
CA VAL A 664 -9.14 -42.17 29.69
C VAL A 664 -9.78 -41.28 28.60
N PRO A 665 -10.91 -40.60 28.85
CA PRO A 665 -11.46 -39.66 27.87
C PRO A 665 -10.42 -38.59 27.47
N GLU A 666 -10.32 -38.27 26.17
CA GLU A 666 -9.35 -37.27 25.65
C GLU A 666 -9.31 -35.95 26.43
N PRO A 667 -10.43 -35.39 26.92
CA PRO A 667 -10.41 -34.15 27.70
C PRO A 667 -9.63 -34.22 29.02
N GLU A 668 -9.54 -35.42 29.63
CA GLU A 668 -8.86 -35.63 30.92
C GLU A 668 -7.45 -36.20 30.76
N LEU A 669 -7.09 -36.63 29.55
CA LEU A 669 -5.80 -37.27 29.27
C LEU A 669 -4.64 -36.29 29.42
N ALA A 670 -4.78 -35.07 28.88
CA ALA A 670 -3.72 -34.07 28.85
C ALA A 670 -3.24 -33.69 30.27
N ASP A 671 -4.16 -33.29 31.15
CA ASP A 671 -3.86 -32.88 32.52
C ASP A 671 -3.19 -34.01 33.33
N ARG A 672 -3.66 -35.25 33.12
CA ARG A 672 -3.16 -36.41 33.86
C ARG A 672 -1.76 -36.84 33.39
N VAL A 673 -1.51 -36.79 32.08
CA VAL A 673 -0.19 -37.08 31.51
C VAL A 673 0.79 -35.97 31.91
N GLU A 674 0.40 -34.70 31.85
CA GLU A 674 1.25 -33.58 32.24
C GLU A 674 1.64 -33.63 33.72
N SER A 675 0.68 -33.92 34.61
CA SER A 675 0.96 -34.09 36.04
C SER A 675 2.02 -35.18 36.28
N LEU A 676 1.90 -36.33 35.62
CA LEU A 676 2.84 -37.44 35.78
C LEU A 676 4.22 -37.13 35.22
N VAL A 677 4.29 -36.46 34.06
CA VAL A 677 5.57 -36.05 33.50
C VAL A 677 6.26 -35.07 34.45
N CYS A 678 5.51 -34.12 35.01
CA CYS A 678 6.03 -33.19 36.02
C CYS A 678 6.54 -33.93 37.26
N ASP A 679 5.85 -34.95 37.74
CA ASP A 679 6.27 -35.73 38.90
C ASP A 679 7.56 -36.51 38.64
N VAL A 680 7.71 -37.12 37.45
CA VAL A 680 8.95 -37.79 37.05
C VAL A 680 10.12 -36.80 36.98
N VAL A 681 9.91 -35.64 36.36
CA VAL A 681 10.93 -34.59 36.25
C VAL A 681 11.32 -34.05 37.64
N ARG A 682 10.35 -33.77 38.51
CA ARG A 682 10.58 -33.32 39.89
C ARG A 682 11.39 -34.34 40.69
N ALA A 683 11.05 -35.62 40.58
CA ALA A 683 11.74 -36.68 41.30
C ALA A 683 13.21 -36.80 40.88
N GLU A 684 13.49 -36.71 39.58
CA GLU A 684 14.87 -36.77 39.05
C GLU A 684 15.69 -35.54 39.41
N LEU A 685 15.09 -34.35 39.36
CA LEU A 685 15.75 -33.10 39.75
C LEU A 685 15.76 -32.84 41.27
N ARG A 686 15.03 -33.64 42.05
CA ARG A 686 14.82 -33.49 43.51
C ARG A 686 14.26 -32.11 43.91
N LEU A 687 13.28 -31.62 43.14
CA LEU A 687 12.65 -30.31 43.33
C LEU A 687 11.38 -30.39 44.20
N HIS A 688 11.04 -29.29 44.89
CA HIS A 688 9.74 -29.14 45.57
C HIS A 688 8.60 -28.97 44.53
N PRO A 689 7.34 -29.38 44.82
CA PRO A 689 6.23 -29.26 43.88
C PRO A 689 6.06 -27.89 43.22
N ASP A 690 6.26 -26.81 43.98
CA ASP A 690 6.09 -25.43 43.50
C ASP A 690 7.31 -24.87 42.73
N GLU A 691 8.42 -25.63 42.64
CA GLU A 691 9.67 -25.17 42.01
C GLU A 691 9.82 -25.59 40.54
N LEU A 692 9.00 -26.54 40.07
CA LEU A 692 9.03 -26.95 38.66
C LEU A 692 8.19 -26.00 37.81
N ASP A 693 8.86 -25.24 36.95
CA ASP A 693 8.25 -24.60 35.79
C ASP A 693 8.17 -25.62 34.64
N ALA A 694 6.97 -26.14 34.36
CA ALA A 694 6.74 -27.17 33.35
C ALA A 694 7.03 -26.71 31.91
N HIS A 695 7.03 -25.39 31.67
CA HIS A 695 7.29 -24.79 30.38
C HIS A 695 8.77 -24.46 30.14
N ARG A 696 9.59 -24.45 31.19
CA ARG A 696 11.03 -24.17 31.08
C ARG A 696 11.79 -25.35 30.46
N PRO A 697 12.74 -25.10 29.54
CA PRO A 697 13.60 -26.16 29.01
C PRO A 697 14.39 -26.85 30.13
N LEU A 698 14.32 -28.18 30.16
CA LEU A 698 14.96 -29.02 31.19
C LEU A 698 16.49 -28.82 31.24
N ALA A 699 17.12 -28.58 30.09
CA ALA A 699 18.56 -28.29 30.02
C ALA A 699 18.96 -27.02 30.79
N GLU A 700 18.09 -26.00 30.84
CA GLU A 700 18.33 -24.77 31.62
C GLU A 700 18.07 -24.97 33.13
N MET A 701 17.40 -26.06 33.50
CA MET A 701 17.18 -26.49 34.87
C MET A 701 18.28 -27.44 35.37
N GLY A 702 19.32 -27.68 34.57
CA GLY A 702 20.46 -28.52 34.93
C GLY A 702 20.30 -30.00 34.57
N VAL A 703 19.31 -30.38 33.76
CA VAL A 703 19.23 -31.73 33.21
C VAL A 703 20.36 -31.92 32.19
N ASP A 704 21.33 -32.76 32.54
CA ASP A 704 22.37 -33.23 31.65
C ASP A 704 21.94 -34.49 30.88
N SER A 705 22.83 -35.07 30.07
CA SER A 705 22.52 -36.27 29.29
C SER A 705 22.16 -37.48 30.16
N LEU A 706 22.65 -37.58 31.40
CA LEU A 706 22.37 -38.70 32.30
C LEU A 706 20.99 -38.58 32.92
N LEU A 707 20.66 -37.40 33.45
CA LEU A 707 19.33 -37.11 33.98
C LEU A 707 18.27 -37.18 32.88
N GLY A 708 18.57 -36.68 31.69
CA GLY A 708 17.66 -36.73 30.55
C GLY A 708 17.28 -38.15 30.13
N GLU A 709 18.27 -39.05 30.11
CA GLU A 709 18.05 -40.46 29.81
C GLU A 709 17.29 -41.18 30.92
N SER A 710 17.57 -40.86 32.19
CA SER A 710 16.81 -41.36 33.34
C SER A 710 15.32 -40.99 33.25
N ILE A 711 15.03 -39.72 32.94
CA ILE A 711 13.68 -39.21 32.71
C ILE A 711 13.02 -39.98 31.57
N ARG A 712 13.68 -40.09 30.41
CA ARG A 712 13.16 -40.83 29.24
C ARG A 712 12.83 -42.29 29.60
N HIS A 713 13.74 -42.98 30.29
CA HIS A 713 13.56 -44.38 30.65
C HIS A 713 12.42 -44.58 31.65
N ARG A 714 12.28 -43.70 32.66
CA ARG A 714 11.14 -43.74 33.59
C ARG A 714 9.82 -43.51 32.87
N LEU A 715 9.75 -42.53 31.97
CA LEU A 715 8.55 -42.25 31.17
C LEU A 715 8.20 -43.43 30.24
N ALA A 716 9.17 -43.97 29.51
CA ALA A 716 8.97 -45.11 28.62
C ALA A 716 8.41 -46.33 29.37
N ARG A 717 8.93 -46.61 30.58
CA ARG A 717 8.40 -47.68 31.45
C ARG A 717 7.00 -47.36 31.96
N ARG A 718 6.75 -46.12 32.39
CA ARG A 718 5.48 -45.71 33.00
C ARG A 718 4.31 -45.75 32.02
N PHE A 719 4.57 -45.38 30.76
CA PHE A 719 3.57 -45.33 29.70
C PHE A 719 3.60 -46.56 28.77
N HIS A 720 4.58 -47.46 28.92
CA HIS A 720 4.79 -48.62 28.04
C HIS A 720 4.95 -48.25 26.55
N LEU A 721 5.51 -47.08 26.27
CA LEU A 721 5.74 -46.57 24.92
C LEU A 721 7.24 -46.47 24.62
N PRO A 722 7.69 -46.85 23.41
CA PRO A 722 9.08 -46.62 23.01
C PRO A 722 9.31 -45.11 22.81
N LEU A 723 10.28 -44.55 23.52
CA LEU A 723 10.66 -43.13 23.41
C LEU A 723 12.04 -42.99 22.76
N PRO A 724 12.23 -42.07 21.79
CA PRO A 724 13.50 -41.89 21.10
C PRO A 724 14.59 -41.34 22.03
N ILE A 725 15.85 -41.73 21.82
CA ILE A 725 16.99 -41.27 22.65
C ILE A 725 17.15 -39.74 22.59
N GLY A 726 16.90 -39.13 21.43
CA GLY A 726 16.90 -37.67 21.24
C GLY A 726 15.63 -36.96 21.73
N LEU A 727 14.75 -37.61 22.51
CA LEU A 727 13.46 -37.03 22.92
C LEU A 727 13.62 -35.63 23.53
N LEU A 728 14.57 -35.42 24.44
CA LEU A 728 14.75 -34.12 25.09
C LEU A 728 15.30 -33.04 24.15
N TRP A 729 15.91 -33.42 23.01
CA TRP A 729 16.29 -32.46 21.98
C TRP A 729 15.05 -31.99 21.22
N ASP A 730 14.15 -32.93 20.90
CA ASP A 730 12.91 -32.66 20.16
C ASP A 730 11.78 -32.08 21.03
N ARG A 731 11.72 -32.44 22.31
CA ARG A 731 10.70 -32.06 23.31
C ARG A 731 11.40 -31.60 24.60
N PRO A 732 11.80 -30.32 24.69
CA PRO A 732 12.76 -29.87 25.70
C PRO A 732 12.16 -29.56 27.08
N SER A 733 10.82 -29.60 27.25
CA SER A 733 10.12 -29.23 28.49
C SER A 733 9.15 -30.31 28.96
N ALA A 734 8.77 -30.31 30.25
CA ALA A 734 7.82 -31.28 30.79
C ALA A 734 6.48 -31.25 30.04
N THR A 735 5.93 -30.06 29.78
CA THR A 735 4.69 -29.88 29.01
C THR A 735 4.82 -30.43 27.58
N SER A 736 5.94 -30.16 26.88
CA SER A 736 6.11 -30.65 25.49
C SER A 736 6.28 -32.17 25.41
N ILE A 737 6.91 -32.78 26.42
CA ILE A 737 7.01 -34.24 26.56
C ILE A 737 5.61 -34.84 26.83
N ALA A 738 4.82 -34.22 27.70
CA ALA A 738 3.46 -34.65 28.00
C ALA A 738 2.56 -34.62 26.77
N ALA A 739 2.60 -33.54 26.00
CA ALA A 739 1.86 -33.43 24.74
C ALA A 739 2.24 -34.55 23.75
N TYR A 740 3.54 -34.81 23.57
CA TYR A 740 4.01 -35.89 22.72
C TYR A 740 3.55 -37.28 23.19
N LEU A 741 3.54 -37.53 24.50
CA LEU A 741 3.03 -38.77 25.06
C LEU A 741 1.52 -38.92 24.83
N CYS A 742 0.74 -37.85 24.97
CA CYS A 742 -0.69 -37.85 24.64
C CYS A 742 -0.90 -38.22 23.16
N GLU A 743 -0.14 -37.62 22.23
CA GLU A 743 -0.20 -37.94 20.81
C GLU A 743 0.08 -39.44 20.54
N LEU A 744 1.11 -40.00 21.16
CA LEU A 744 1.43 -41.43 21.04
C LEU A 744 0.33 -42.33 21.61
N ILE A 745 -0.22 -41.99 22.78
CA ILE A 745 -1.32 -42.75 23.41
C ILE A 745 -2.56 -42.74 22.52
N VAL A 746 -2.96 -41.56 22.02
CA VAL A 746 -4.12 -41.43 21.12
C VAL A 746 -3.88 -42.21 19.81
N SER A 747 -2.69 -42.11 19.23
CA SER A 747 -2.32 -42.85 18.02
C SER A 747 -2.39 -44.36 18.23
N SER A 748 -2.02 -44.85 19.43
CA SER A 748 -2.11 -46.27 19.78
C SER A 748 -3.55 -46.79 19.94
N ARG A 749 -4.55 -45.93 20.23
CA ARG A 749 -5.99 -46.32 20.25
C ARG A 749 -6.51 -46.72 18.88
N GLY A 750 -5.98 -46.10 17.82
CA GLY A 750 -6.40 -46.39 16.45
C GLY A 750 -5.86 -47.72 15.91
N ALA A 751 -4.70 -48.18 16.40
CA ALA A 751 -4.06 -49.40 15.93
C ALA A 751 -4.76 -50.69 16.42
N ASP A 752 -5.45 -50.65 17.57
CA ASP A 752 -6.20 -51.80 18.12
C ASP A 752 -7.61 -51.99 17.50
N GLN A 753 -8.06 -51.10 16.60
CA GLN A 753 -9.36 -51.24 15.90
C GLN A 753 -9.30 -51.97 14.54
N GLU A 754 -8.12 -52.32 14.04
CA GLU A 754 -7.97 -53.15 12.82
C GLU A 754 -7.61 -54.61 13.16
N PHE A 755 -8.53 -55.38 13.75
CA PHE A 755 -8.70 -56.83 13.52
C PHE A 755 -10.03 -57.31 14.11
N PRO A 756 -11.08 -57.59 13.30
CA PRO A 756 -12.16 -58.46 13.73
C PRO A 756 -11.74 -59.92 13.57
N ALA A 757 -12.04 -60.72 14.60
CA ALA A 757 -11.98 -62.17 14.54
C ALA A 757 -12.89 -62.71 13.41
N ALA A 758 -12.28 -63.37 12.43
CA ALA A 758 -12.77 -64.57 11.73
C ALA A 758 -11.60 -65.22 10.98
#